data_AF-A0A7S1QL55-F1
#
_entry.id   AF-A0A7S1QL55-F1
#
_cell.length_a   1.000
_cell.length_b   1.000
_cell.length_c   1.000
_cell.angle_alpha   90.00
_cell.angle_beta   90.00
_cell.angle_gamma   90.00
#
_symmetry.space_group_name_H-M   'P 1'
#
loop_
_entity.id
_entity.type
_entity.pdbx_description
1 polymer ?
#
loop_
_entity_poly.entity_id
_entity_poly.type
_entity_poly.pdbx_seq_one_letter_code
_entity_poly.pdbx_strand_id
1 'polypeptide(L)'
;RPLGHGAEALLRYPPAKWSGWGCSLAWLGKALGSSREAEVWADLLFTTGDIPLERLWPDWVGPYMPSAVPGLGFSVARYNVGGLGRVEDQAGEARSTKSRGWHAEIEGYQPSPGGEFDWTRDEGQRNFLMLAVERGVDQVELFSNAPMWWMSHTASSFGGSLARPDEFAAYLAEVAAHTRSEWGVPVRSVAPFNEPSEDWWRFPHNQEGCRIPLDQQARVIARLRDELDRRGLGDVLVAASDENRMDTAVKTWQNLKRAKVTSYVGSINVHSYDGLDPWREAQHPGIRAELSRMAAEEGVPIWASEHGNGDVSGAVMAETILEDLHYLKPSAWCYWQPVEHQSNWGFVEADFKPSGARPLKLPNAKYYVFAHFSRFLRRGMAMLHCTEPWVAAAYSRDEHLLACVFANPGQHRRSLRLRLPCFSATTGGVEAVLTEPRRMRYFIRHPVEAAEGSSGGLELSVEIVPHAVCSVTVSEARLRGSCGPKTPRRSRQVESAMGVNAAQVQAMAMAASRGATDERRFGAKDVRTQHSWARWEHECGCSATQLGVAPPVTPPRDSGFSDLVEVVCSGAWGAANERTFGSGAHDAAEAWERFHRHAERLAALGAASRAQVQDLIWMVFNTCWAVVNERWYGPDSADCREACARAEQHLATVGRDTVILRPCA
;
A
#
# COMPACT_ATOMS: atom_id res chain seq x y z
N ARG A 1 -12.37 -23.42 0.14
CA ARG A 1 -13.76 -23.43 -0.40
C ARG A 1 -13.70 -23.07 -1.88
N PRO A 2 -14.40 -23.75 -2.80
CA PRO A 2 -14.61 -23.21 -4.14
C PRO A 2 -15.80 -22.24 -4.05
N LEU A 3 -15.53 -20.96 -3.81
CA LEU A 3 -16.60 -19.95 -3.84
C LEU A 3 -16.89 -19.61 -5.30
N GLY A 4 -18.09 -19.97 -5.76
CA GLY A 4 -18.65 -19.59 -7.06
C GLY A 4 -19.10 -18.12 -7.14
N HIS A 5 -18.61 -17.25 -6.26
CA HIS A 5 -18.73 -15.80 -6.43
C HIS A 5 -17.41 -15.31 -7.01
N GLY A 6 -17.43 -14.81 -8.25
CA GLY A 6 -16.24 -14.25 -8.89
C GLY A 6 -15.65 -13.11 -8.05
N ALA A 7 -14.34 -12.92 -8.14
CA ALA A 7 -13.64 -11.80 -7.51
C ALA A 7 -14.14 -10.48 -8.09
N GLU A 8 -13.98 -9.39 -7.34
CA GLU A 8 -14.34 -8.05 -7.79
C GLU A 8 -13.18 -7.09 -7.55
N ALA A 9 -12.95 -6.17 -8.49
CA ALA A 9 -12.05 -5.04 -8.32
C ALA A 9 -12.88 -3.75 -8.14
N LEU A 10 -12.77 -3.17 -6.96
CA LEU A 10 -13.61 -2.08 -6.47
C LEU A 10 -12.79 -0.79 -6.33
N LEU A 11 -13.40 0.35 -6.62
CA LEU A 11 -12.84 1.65 -6.25
C LEU A 11 -12.63 1.73 -4.74
N ARG A 12 -11.52 2.34 -4.31
CA ARG A 12 -11.23 2.68 -2.91
C ARG A 12 -11.62 4.12 -2.63
N TYR A 13 -12.10 4.39 -1.42
CA TYR A 13 -12.33 5.74 -0.93
C TYR A 13 -11.78 5.91 0.51
N PRO A 14 -10.89 6.89 0.76
CA PRO A 14 -10.26 7.76 -0.24
C PRO A 14 -9.42 6.95 -1.25
N PRO A 15 -9.18 7.46 -2.47
CA PRO A 15 -8.34 6.78 -3.44
C PRO A 15 -6.94 6.48 -2.91
N ALA A 16 -6.46 5.25 -3.11
CA ALA A 16 -5.10 4.86 -2.76
C ALA A 16 -4.17 5.09 -3.96
N LYS A 17 -3.41 6.19 -3.98
CA LYS A 17 -2.38 6.42 -5.00
C LYS A 17 -1.17 5.51 -4.71
N TRP A 18 -0.74 4.77 -5.72
CA TRP A 18 0.43 3.91 -5.62
C TRP A 18 1.72 4.73 -5.73
N SER A 19 2.48 4.80 -4.64
CA SER A 19 3.80 5.42 -4.59
C SER A 19 4.84 4.58 -5.35
N GLY A 20 4.64 3.26 -5.41
CA GLY A 20 5.39 2.38 -6.29
C GLY A 20 5.98 1.16 -5.61
N TRP A 21 6.89 0.54 -6.35
CA TRP A 21 7.69 -0.61 -5.92
C TRP A 21 9.13 -0.15 -5.73
N GLY A 22 9.83 -0.77 -4.79
CA GLY A 22 11.24 -0.47 -4.57
C GLY A 22 12.03 -1.57 -3.92
N CYS A 23 13.22 -1.17 -3.48
CA CYS A 23 14.07 -2.01 -2.67
C CYS A 23 14.93 -1.22 -1.68
N SER A 24 15.51 -1.94 -0.73
CA SER A 24 16.68 -1.48 0.02
C SER A 24 17.92 -1.46 -0.88
N LEU A 25 18.75 -0.43 -0.70
CA LEU A 25 20.09 -0.33 -1.26
C LEU A 25 21.16 -0.80 -0.26
N ALA A 26 20.77 -1.20 0.95
CA ALA A 26 21.71 -1.74 1.93
C ALA A 26 22.47 -2.91 1.32
N TRP A 27 23.80 -2.83 1.45
CA TRP A 27 24.79 -3.78 0.96
C TRP A 27 24.88 -3.89 -0.57
N LEU A 28 23.78 -4.16 -1.27
CA LEU A 28 23.78 -4.22 -2.74
C LEU A 28 24.22 -2.90 -3.33
N GLY A 29 23.76 -1.76 -2.83
CA GLY A 29 24.08 -0.45 -3.42
C GLY A 29 25.58 -0.20 -3.35
N LYS A 30 26.22 -0.57 -2.24
CA LYS A 30 27.67 -0.52 -2.08
C LYS A 30 28.40 -1.35 -3.13
N ALA A 31 27.93 -2.57 -3.40
CA ALA A 31 28.53 -3.46 -4.39
C ALA A 31 28.24 -3.00 -5.84
N LEU A 32 26.99 -2.71 -6.17
CA LEU A 32 26.55 -2.36 -7.52
C LEU A 32 27.09 -1.00 -7.94
N GLY A 33 27.07 0.01 -7.06
CA GLY A 33 27.63 1.32 -7.36
C GLY A 33 29.15 1.35 -7.44
N SER A 34 29.84 0.33 -6.94
CA SER A 34 31.29 0.14 -7.15
C SER A 34 31.60 -0.66 -8.44
N SER A 35 30.58 -1.13 -9.16
CA SER A 35 30.76 -1.97 -10.35
C SER A 35 31.03 -1.14 -11.60
N ARG A 36 31.82 -1.69 -12.52
CA ARG A 36 31.94 -1.13 -13.88
C ARG A 36 30.58 -1.11 -14.61
N GLU A 37 29.73 -2.09 -14.31
CA GLU A 37 28.40 -2.26 -14.87
C GLU A 37 27.30 -1.55 -14.05
N ALA A 38 27.64 -0.60 -13.16
CA ALA A 38 26.68 0.08 -12.27
C ALA A 38 25.46 0.64 -13.03
N GLU A 39 25.68 1.27 -14.18
CA GLU A 39 24.61 1.78 -15.06
C GLU A 39 23.66 0.68 -15.52
N VAL A 40 24.18 -0.49 -15.89
CA VAL A 40 23.36 -1.62 -16.38
C VAL A 40 22.55 -2.23 -15.24
N TRP A 41 23.15 -2.32 -14.05
CA TRP A 41 22.44 -2.71 -12.84
C TRP A 41 21.32 -1.73 -12.49
N ALA A 42 21.57 -0.44 -12.61
CA ALA A 42 20.57 0.59 -12.38
C ALA A 42 19.46 0.52 -13.45
N ASP A 43 19.78 0.27 -14.72
CA ASP A 43 18.80 0.05 -15.78
C ASP A 43 17.88 -1.15 -15.45
N LEU A 44 18.46 -2.26 -14.99
CA LEU A 44 17.74 -3.48 -14.63
C LEU A 44 16.73 -3.25 -13.49
N LEU A 45 17.06 -2.40 -12.52
CA LEU A 45 16.24 -2.18 -11.32
C LEU A 45 15.25 -1.03 -11.49
N PHE A 46 15.67 0.09 -12.07
CA PHE A 46 14.92 1.35 -12.03
C PHE A 46 14.26 1.72 -13.35
N THR A 47 14.53 1.00 -14.46
CA THR A 47 13.85 1.23 -15.74
C THR A 47 12.97 0.03 -16.12
N THR A 48 12.06 0.23 -17.07
CA THR A 48 11.26 -0.86 -17.66
C THR A 48 11.86 -1.41 -18.96
N GLY A 49 13.05 -0.94 -19.35
CA GLY A 49 13.75 -1.39 -20.56
C GLY A 49 14.27 -2.81 -20.43
N ASP A 50 14.36 -3.53 -21.55
CA ASP A 50 14.93 -4.87 -21.59
C ASP A 50 16.47 -4.78 -21.59
N ILE A 51 17.13 -5.55 -20.72
CA ILE A 51 18.58 -5.61 -20.56
C ILE A 51 19.13 -6.78 -21.36
N PRO A 52 19.86 -6.54 -22.47
CA PRO A 52 20.45 -7.62 -23.26
C PRO A 52 21.38 -8.49 -22.42
N LEU A 53 21.33 -9.82 -22.62
CA LEU A 53 22.12 -10.74 -21.79
C LEU A 53 23.61 -10.46 -21.83
N GLU A 54 24.17 -10.02 -22.96
CA GLU A 54 25.58 -9.71 -23.11
C GLU A 54 26.09 -8.61 -22.15
N ARG A 55 25.18 -7.81 -21.58
CA ARG A 55 25.53 -6.69 -20.69
C ARG A 55 25.82 -7.10 -19.25
N LEU A 56 25.15 -8.14 -18.74
CA LEU A 56 25.32 -8.64 -17.35
C LEU A 56 25.62 -10.14 -17.29
N TRP A 57 25.14 -10.91 -18.26
CA TRP A 57 25.23 -12.37 -18.34
C TRP A 57 25.88 -12.85 -19.65
N PRO A 58 27.08 -12.36 -20.03
CA PRO A 58 27.72 -12.76 -21.29
C PRO A 58 27.98 -14.26 -21.38
N ASP A 59 28.23 -14.93 -20.25
CA ASP A 59 28.46 -16.38 -20.19
C ASP A 59 27.19 -17.22 -20.47
N TRP A 60 26.02 -16.57 -20.56
CA TRP A 60 24.71 -17.21 -20.79
C TRP A 60 24.04 -16.77 -22.09
N VAL A 61 24.80 -16.20 -23.03
CA VAL A 61 24.30 -15.87 -24.38
C VAL A 61 24.30 -17.12 -25.26
N GLY A 62 23.17 -17.40 -25.93
CA GLY A 62 23.08 -18.52 -26.86
C GLY A 62 21.69 -18.66 -27.50
N PRO A 63 21.55 -19.50 -28.54
CA PRO A 63 20.32 -19.63 -29.33
C PRO A 63 19.12 -20.21 -28.55
N TYR A 64 19.36 -20.79 -27.38
CA TYR A 64 18.33 -21.37 -26.50
C TYR A 64 18.10 -20.55 -25.23
N MET A 65 18.72 -19.37 -25.14
CA MET A 65 18.64 -18.48 -23.99
C MET A 65 17.76 -17.27 -24.33
N PRO A 66 17.12 -16.61 -23.34
CA PRO A 66 16.41 -15.36 -23.62
C PRO A 66 17.38 -14.32 -24.19
N SER A 67 16.91 -13.41 -25.05
CA SER A 67 17.75 -12.34 -25.58
C SER A 67 18.03 -11.24 -24.57
N ALA A 68 17.13 -11.06 -23.58
CA ALA A 68 17.22 -10.00 -22.58
C ALA A 68 16.46 -10.36 -21.29
N VAL A 69 16.72 -9.60 -20.23
CA VAL A 69 15.98 -9.62 -18.95
C VAL A 69 15.20 -8.31 -18.81
N PRO A 70 13.88 -8.33 -18.54
CA PRO A 70 13.06 -7.11 -18.51
C PRO A 70 13.28 -6.32 -17.22
N GLY A 71 13.63 -5.05 -17.30
CA GLY A 71 13.82 -4.18 -16.12
C GLY A 71 12.59 -4.05 -15.23
N LEU A 72 12.80 -3.78 -13.93
CA LEU A 72 11.72 -3.79 -12.92
C LEU A 72 10.95 -2.48 -12.81
N GLY A 73 11.56 -1.33 -13.16
CA GLY A 73 10.91 -0.03 -13.07
C GLY A 73 10.62 0.41 -11.63
N PHE A 74 11.52 0.13 -10.69
CA PHE A 74 11.42 0.64 -9.33
C PHE A 74 11.37 2.17 -9.28
N SER A 75 10.58 2.70 -8.37
CA SER A 75 10.40 4.15 -8.15
C SER A 75 10.65 4.57 -6.70
N VAL A 76 10.87 3.58 -5.82
CA VAL A 76 11.28 3.76 -4.43
C VAL A 76 12.69 3.18 -4.25
N ALA A 77 13.56 3.93 -3.58
CA ALA A 77 14.88 3.45 -3.17
C ALA A 77 15.10 3.78 -1.68
N ARG A 78 15.34 2.75 -0.87
CA ARG A 78 15.66 2.93 0.55
C ARG A 78 17.18 2.89 0.73
N TYR A 79 17.79 4.03 1.02
CA TYR A 79 19.23 4.18 1.21
C TYR A 79 19.59 4.02 2.69
N ASN A 80 20.48 3.07 3.03
CA ASN A 80 20.89 2.82 4.41
C ASN A 80 21.95 3.84 4.83
N VAL A 81 21.58 4.74 5.74
CA VAL A 81 22.47 5.63 6.46
C VAL A 81 23.24 4.81 7.50
N GLY A 82 24.47 4.45 7.14
CA GLY A 82 25.33 3.58 7.94
C GLY A 82 25.73 4.17 9.28
N GLY A 83 26.18 3.27 10.16
CA GLY A 83 26.67 3.62 11.49
C GLY A 83 28.13 3.24 11.74
N LEU A 84 28.75 2.53 10.79
CA LEU A 84 30.09 1.97 10.98
C LEU A 84 31.22 3.00 10.77
N GLY A 85 32.27 2.91 11.59
CA GLY A 85 33.53 3.63 11.33
C GLY A 85 34.34 2.99 10.20
N ARG A 86 35.32 3.72 9.64
CA ARG A 86 36.38 3.10 8.83
C ARG A 86 37.43 2.48 9.74
N VAL A 87 38.33 1.69 9.14
CA VAL A 87 39.40 1.03 9.89
C VAL A 87 40.34 2.05 10.57
N GLU A 88 40.56 3.18 9.94
CA GLU A 88 41.35 4.29 10.46
C GLU A 88 40.67 5.06 11.61
N ASP A 89 39.33 4.98 11.74
CA ASP A 89 38.57 5.67 12.80
C ASP A 89 38.41 4.81 14.08
N GLN A 90 39.03 3.63 14.12
CA GLN A 90 38.74 2.55 15.09
C GLN A 90 38.99 2.87 16.58
N ALA A 91 39.33 4.10 16.93
CA ALA A 91 39.53 4.50 18.31
C ALA A 91 38.20 4.40 19.10
N GLY A 92 37.96 3.24 19.72
CA GLY A 92 36.81 2.98 20.59
C GLY A 92 35.65 2.23 19.95
N GLU A 93 35.70 1.90 18.65
CA GLU A 93 34.66 1.10 17.98
C GLU A 93 34.84 -0.40 18.24
N ALA A 94 33.80 -1.06 18.73
CA ALA A 94 33.74 -2.51 18.87
C ALA A 94 33.29 -3.18 17.56
N ARG A 95 34.23 -3.76 16.82
CA ARG A 95 33.94 -4.48 15.56
C ARG A 95 33.34 -5.86 15.83
N SER A 96 32.38 -6.27 15.02
CA SER A 96 31.82 -7.62 15.11
C SER A 96 32.68 -8.64 14.36
N THR A 97 33.08 -9.71 15.06
CA THR A 97 33.75 -10.86 14.46
C THR A 97 32.81 -11.73 13.60
N LYS A 98 31.51 -11.44 13.61
CA LYS A 98 30.49 -12.16 12.82
C LYS A 98 30.09 -11.42 11.55
N SER A 99 30.73 -10.29 11.23
CA SER A 99 30.42 -9.48 10.05
C SER A 99 30.29 -10.34 8.80
N ARG A 100 29.25 -10.07 7.99
CA ARG A 100 29.09 -10.66 6.65
C ARG A 100 30.14 -10.17 5.64
N GLY A 101 30.97 -9.21 6.05
CA GLY A 101 32.08 -8.68 5.26
C GLY A 101 31.79 -7.28 4.72
N TRP A 102 32.71 -6.78 3.88
CA TRP A 102 32.75 -5.38 3.43
C TRP A 102 31.42 -4.82 2.87
N HIS A 103 30.60 -5.65 2.22
CA HIS A 103 29.33 -5.20 1.64
C HIS A 103 28.32 -4.85 2.72
N ALA A 104 28.33 -5.59 3.85
CA ALA A 104 27.44 -5.37 4.99
C ALA A 104 27.97 -4.33 5.99
N GLU A 105 29.18 -3.82 5.76
CA GLU A 105 29.85 -2.82 6.57
C GLU A 105 29.61 -1.42 5.98
N ILE A 106 28.46 -0.79 6.29
CA ILE A 106 28.07 0.51 5.71
C ILE A 106 28.65 1.65 6.56
N GLU A 107 29.48 2.50 5.95
CA GLU A 107 30.15 3.60 6.63
C GLU A 107 29.15 4.70 7.00
N GLY A 108 29.26 5.22 8.22
CA GLY A 108 28.48 6.37 8.67
C GLY A 108 29.25 7.69 8.57
N TYR A 109 28.52 8.79 8.37
CA TYR A 109 29.10 10.08 7.97
C TYR A 109 29.75 10.89 9.11
N GLN A 110 29.49 10.56 10.38
CA GLN A 110 30.01 11.32 11.53
C GLN A 110 30.95 10.45 12.39
N PRO A 111 32.24 10.35 12.04
CA PRO A 111 33.16 9.37 12.64
C PRO A 111 33.42 9.57 14.14
N SER A 112 33.17 10.75 14.69
CA SER A 112 33.38 11.03 16.11
C SER A 112 32.27 11.90 16.72
N PRO A 113 31.98 11.78 18.04
CA PRO A 113 30.97 12.59 18.71
C PRO A 113 31.26 14.09 18.59
N GLY A 114 30.34 14.84 17.97
CA GLY A 114 30.49 16.29 17.77
C GLY A 114 31.58 16.69 16.76
N GLY A 115 32.19 15.73 16.08
CA GLY A 115 33.14 15.98 15.00
C GLY A 115 32.47 16.36 13.68
N GLU A 116 33.29 16.78 12.73
CA GLU A 116 32.86 17.10 11.36
C GLU A 116 32.34 15.86 10.63
N PHE A 117 31.39 16.08 9.72
CA PHE A 117 30.90 15.04 8.82
C PHE A 117 31.88 14.84 7.68
N ASP A 118 32.16 13.58 7.35
CA ASP A 118 32.99 13.18 6.22
C ASP A 118 32.10 12.60 5.11
N TRP A 119 31.69 13.47 4.20
CA TRP A 119 30.80 13.16 3.08
C TRP A 119 31.46 12.29 1.99
N THR A 120 32.75 11.96 2.10
CA THR A 120 33.41 11.01 1.18
C THR A 120 33.03 9.56 1.45
N ARG A 121 32.45 9.28 2.62
CA ARG A 121 32.04 7.95 3.08
C ARG A 121 30.92 7.36 2.25
N ASP A 122 30.83 6.03 2.27
CA ASP A 122 29.77 5.26 1.60
C ASP A 122 29.57 5.61 0.10
N GLU A 123 30.67 5.86 -0.60
CA GLU A 123 30.67 6.29 -2.00
C GLU A 123 29.94 5.29 -2.92
N GLY A 124 30.15 3.99 -2.75
CA GLY A 124 29.51 2.97 -3.59
C GLY A 124 27.98 3.02 -3.51
N GLN A 125 27.42 3.04 -2.30
CA GLN A 125 25.97 3.09 -2.15
C GLN A 125 25.40 4.43 -2.63
N ARG A 126 26.09 5.54 -2.35
CA ARG A 126 25.70 6.88 -2.85
C ARG A 126 25.71 6.93 -4.38
N ASN A 127 26.74 6.39 -5.03
CA ASN A 127 26.80 6.34 -6.50
C ASN A 127 25.58 5.59 -7.07
N PHE A 128 25.24 4.43 -6.50
CA PHE A 128 24.08 3.68 -6.96
C PHE A 128 22.75 4.39 -6.70
N LEU A 129 22.63 5.12 -5.59
CA LEU A 129 21.47 5.99 -5.32
C LEU A 129 21.34 7.09 -6.40
N MET A 130 22.43 7.74 -6.78
CA MET A 130 22.42 8.77 -7.83
C MET A 130 21.93 8.18 -9.16
N LEU A 131 22.45 7.01 -9.55
CA LEU A 131 22.00 6.31 -10.76
C LEU A 131 20.51 5.94 -10.73
N ALA A 132 19.97 5.64 -9.55
CA ALA A 132 18.54 5.37 -9.36
C ALA A 132 17.71 6.65 -9.59
N VAL A 133 18.14 7.78 -9.01
CA VAL A 133 17.48 9.08 -9.17
C VAL A 133 17.52 9.55 -10.62
N GLU A 134 18.64 9.39 -11.32
CA GLU A 134 18.78 9.70 -12.75
C GLU A 134 17.80 8.93 -13.63
N ARG A 135 17.36 7.74 -13.18
CA ARG A 135 16.37 6.88 -13.85
C ARG A 135 14.92 7.15 -13.44
N GLY A 136 14.69 8.19 -12.64
CA GLY A 136 13.35 8.64 -12.27
C GLY A 136 12.83 8.08 -10.94
N VAL A 137 13.69 7.53 -10.08
CA VAL A 137 13.32 7.31 -8.68
C VAL A 137 13.07 8.64 -7.99
N ASP A 138 11.86 8.81 -7.46
CA ASP A 138 11.44 10.04 -6.78
C ASP A 138 10.83 9.81 -5.40
N GLN A 139 10.86 8.56 -4.92
CA GLN A 139 10.54 8.19 -3.55
C GLN A 139 11.80 7.67 -2.86
N VAL A 140 12.75 8.56 -2.55
CA VAL A 140 13.94 8.18 -1.80
C VAL A 140 13.65 8.23 -0.30
N GLU A 141 13.84 7.11 0.39
CA GLU A 141 13.81 7.04 1.85
C GLU A 141 15.23 6.84 2.37
N LEU A 142 15.65 7.70 3.30
CA LEU A 142 16.87 7.47 4.07
C LEU A 142 16.49 6.65 5.30
N PHE A 143 16.89 5.39 5.37
CA PHE A 143 16.63 4.55 6.54
C PHE A 143 17.94 4.21 7.26
N SER A 144 17.88 3.78 8.52
CA SER A 144 19.08 3.42 9.27
C SER A 144 18.90 2.08 9.97
N ASN A 145 19.75 1.12 9.64
CA ASN A 145 19.82 -0.16 10.35
C ASN A 145 20.33 0.02 11.79
N ALA A 146 21.27 0.93 11.98
CA ALA A 146 21.85 1.23 13.29
C ALA A 146 22.42 2.65 13.31
N PRO A 147 22.41 3.30 14.49
CA PRO A 147 23.06 4.60 14.65
C PRO A 147 24.59 4.47 14.49
N MET A 148 25.28 5.61 14.44
CA MET A 148 26.74 5.63 14.57
C MET A 148 27.19 4.82 15.78
N TRP A 149 28.25 4.03 15.65
CA TRP A 149 28.72 3.11 16.69
C TRP A 149 28.90 3.79 18.07
N TRP A 150 29.34 5.04 18.12
CA TRP A 150 29.53 5.81 19.37
C TRP A 150 28.23 6.29 20.02
N MET A 151 27.09 6.14 19.35
CA MET A 151 25.74 6.39 19.88
C MET A 151 25.12 5.13 20.53
N SER A 152 25.81 3.99 20.47
CA SER A 152 25.37 2.72 21.05
C SER A 152 26.06 2.42 22.38
N HIS A 153 25.35 1.76 23.30
CA HIS A 153 25.92 1.30 24.57
C HIS A 153 27.07 0.29 24.39
N THR A 154 27.10 -0.42 23.27
CA THR A 154 28.13 -1.42 22.95
C THR A 154 29.30 -0.85 22.14
N ALA A 155 29.28 0.45 21.85
CA ALA A 155 30.22 1.10 20.93
C ALA A 155 30.30 0.40 19.56
N SER A 156 29.19 -0.14 19.07
CA SER A 156 29.08 -0.90 17.82
C SER A 156 27.74 -0.64 17.14
N SER A 157 27.74 -0.67 15.80
CA SER A 157 26.52 -0.72 14.99
C SER A 157 26.03 -2.14 14.71
N PHE A 158 26.81 -3.17 15.03
CA PHE A 158 26.49 -4.59 14.80
C PHE A 158 25.79 -5.22 16.02
N GLY A 159 24.68 -4.62 16.46
CA GLY A 159 23.91 -5.03 17.64
C GLY A 159 24.22 -4.24 18.91
N GLY A 160 23.30 -4.28 19.86
CA GLY A 160 23.33 -3.49 21.09
C GLY A 160 22.04 -2.70 21.28
N SER A 161 22.12 -1.63 22.08
CA SER A 161 20.99 -0.73 22.31
C SER A 161 21.43 0.72 22.26
N LEU A 162 20.51 1.59 21.84
CA LEU A 162 20.76 3.01 21.64
C LEU A 162 21.01 3.72 22.98
N ALA A 163 22.09 4.51 23.04
CA ALA A 163 22.48 5.30 24.21
C ALA A 163 22.25 6.81 24.02
N ARG A 164 22.21 7.28 22.75
CA ARG A 164 22.19 8.70 22.39
C ARG A 164 21.06 9.03 21.38
N PRO A 165 19.79 9.01 21.83
CA PRO A 165 18.65 9.20 20.93
C PRO A 165 18.56 10.59 20.29
N ASP A 166 18.99 11.65 20.99
CA ASP A 166 18.91 13.01 20.45
C ASP A 166 20.00 13.23 19.38
N GLU A 167 21.23 12.79 19.64
CA GLU A 167 22.32 12.84 18.66
C GLU A 167 22.03 11.97 17.43
N PHE A 168 21.37 10.83 17.61
CA PHE A 168 20.94 9.99 16.50
C PHE A 168 19.92 10.69 15.59
N ALA A 169 18.91 11.34 16.18
CA ALA A 169 17.95 12.13 15.42
C ALA A 169 18.61 13.29 14.66
N ALA A 170 19.55 14.00 15.30
CA ALA A 170 20.30 15.09 14.67
C ALA A 170 21.18 14.60 13.51
N TYR A 171 21.85 13.44 13.67
CA TYR A 171 22.66 12.81 12.62
C TYR A 171 21.83 12.50 11.38
N LEU A 172 20.68 11.84 11.53
CA LEU A 172 19.81 11.50 10.41
C LEU A 172 19.28 12.75 9.69
N ALA A 173 18.91 13.80 10.44
CA ALA A 173 18.45 15.05 9.87
C ALA A 173 19.57 15.81 9.11
N GLU A 174 20.81 15.73 9.60
CA GLU A 174 21.98 16.32 8.94
C GLU A 174 22.28 15.61 7.62
N VAL A 175 22.28 14.27 7.62
CA VAL A 175 22.45 13.46 6.40
C VAL A 175 21.33 13.77 5.41
N ALA A 176 20.08 13.90 5.86
CA ALA A 176 18.96 14.28 4.99
C ALA A 176 19.13 15.68 4.39
N ALA A 177 19.58 16.67 5.17
CA ALA A 177 19.84 18.03 4.69
C ALA A 177 20.92 18.03 3.61
N HIS A 178 22.06 17.38 3.87
CA HIS A 178 23.16 17.30 2.92
C HIS A 178 22.73 16.56 1.64
N THR A 179 22.04 15.42 1.78
CA THR A 179 21.56 14.62 0.65
C THR A 179 20.65 15.43 -0.28
N ARG A 180 19.77 16.28 0.29
CA ARG A 180 18.88 17.13 -0.51
C ARG A 180 19.58 18.34 -1.12
N SER A 181 20.41 19.04 -0.33
CA SER A 181 21.00 20.32 -0.73
C SER A 181 22.23 20.19 -1.62
N GLU A 182 23.11 19.24 -1.31
CA GLU A 182 24.40 19.09 -2.00
C GLU A 182 24.36 18.01 -3.09
N TRP A 183 23.60 16.93 -2.88
CA TRP A 183 23.48 15.84 -3.88
C TRP A 183 22.24 15.93 -4.76
N GLY A 184 21.29 16.83 -4.45
CA GLY A 184 20.08 17.04 -5.26
C GLY A 184 19.12 15.84 -5.27
N VAL A 185 19.21 14.96 -4.27
CA VAL A 185 18.37 13.76 -4.18
C VAL A 185 16.98 14.11 -3.64
N PRO A 186 15.89 13.58 -4.22
CA PRO A 186 14.51 13.84 -3.79
C PRO A 186 14.16 13.02 -2.54
N VAL A 187 14.75 13.37 -1.39
CA VAL A 187 14.47 12.72 -0.10
C VAL A 187 13.01 12.95 0.28
N ARG A 188 12.24 11.85 0.33
CA ARG A 188 10.81 11.86 0.67
C ARG A 188 10.57 11.61 2.15
N SER A 189 11.33 10.70 2.73
CA SER A 189 11.19 10.28 4.13
C SER A 189 12.54 9.92 4.76
N VAL A 190 12.58 9.98 6.09
CA VAL A 190 13.64 9.44 6.94
C VAL A 190 13.04 8.41 7.89
N ALA A 191 13.55 7.19 7.87
CA ALA A 191 13.17 6.07 8.73
C ALA A 191 14.29 5.77 9.74
N PRO A 192 14.17 6.18 11.01
CA PRO A 192 15.26 6.07 11.97
C PRO A 192 15.47 4.66 12.53
N PHE A 193 14.65 3.68 12.12
CA PHE A 193 14.59 2.38 12.76
C PHE A 193 14.63 1.24 11.73
N ASN A 194 15.12 0.08 12.19
CA ASN A 194 15.00 -1.19 11.51
C ASN A 194 14.76 -2.28 12.56
N GLU A 195 13.56 -2.86 12.57
CA GLU A 195 13.11 -3.87 13.53
C GLU A 195 13.44 -3.52 14.99
N PRO A 196 13.14 -2.31 15.45
CA PRO A 196 13.72 -1.73 16.68
C PRO A 196 13.32 -2.48 17.96
N SER A 197 12.17 -3.15 17.94
CA SER A 197 11.62 -3.87 19.09
C SER A 197 12.19 -5.27 19.26
N GLU A 198 12.99 -5.75 18.31
CA GLU A 198 13.42 -7.14 18.27
C GLU A 198 14.62 -7.43 19.19
N ASP A 199 14.54 -8.53 19.92
CA ASP A 199 15.54 -8.87 20.95
C ASP A 199 16.80 -9.54 20.38
N TRP A 200 16.88 -9.74 19.05
CA TRP A 200 18.05 -10.32 18.37
C TRP A 200 19.17 -9.33 18.09
N TRP A 201 18.95 -8.02 18.25
CA TRP A 201 19.97 -6.98 18.12
C TRP A 201 20.98 -6.99 19.28
N ARG A 202 21.75 -8.07 19.39
CA ARG A 202 22.75 -8.29 20.43
C ARG A 202 24.15 -8.31 19.83
N PHE A 203 25.05 -7.52 20.41
CA PHE A 203 26.46 -7.55 20.04
C PHE A 203 27.15 -8.84 20.56
N PRO A 204 28.03 -9.48 19.77
CA PRO A 204 28.27 -9.24 18.35
C PRO A 204 27.18 -9.88 17.47
N HIS A 205 26.68 -9.11 16.52
CA HIS A 205 25.73 -9.53 15.48
C HIS A 205 26.41 -9.60 14.10
N ASN A 206 25.80 -10.24 13.09
CA ASN A 206 26.43 -10.42 11.77
C ASN A 206 26.12 -9.29 10.75
N GLN A 207 25.27 -8.34 11.13
CA GLN A 207 24.86 -7.17 10.34
C GLN A 207 24.62 -5.97 11.27
N GLU A 208 24.51 -4.78 10.68
CA GLU A 208 24.05 -3.58 11.38
C GLU A 208 22.65 -3.80 11.98
N GLY A 209 22.44 -3.30 13.19
CA GLY A 209 21.16 -3.41 13.90
C GLY A 209 21.24 -2.84 15.32
N CYS A 210 20.14 -2.26 15.81
CA CYS A 210 20.10 -1.66 17.14
C CYS A 210 18.72 -1.82 17.80
N ARG A 211 18.70 -2.30 19.04
CA ARG A 211 17.46 -2.34 19.83
C ARG A 211 17.12 -0.94 20.32
N ILE A 212 15.93 -0.47 19.98
CA ILE A 212 15.41 0.84 20.35
C ILE A 212 14.04 0.64 21.02
N PRO A 213 13.98 0.66 22.36
CA PRO A 213 12.74 0.50 23.11
C PRO A 213 11.69 1.56 22.76
N LEU A 214 10.41 1.24 22.97
CA LEU A 214 9.27 2.08 22.57
C LEU A 214 9.34 3.54 23.08
N ASP A 215 9.81 3.75 24.31
CA ASP A 215 9.98 5.09 24.88
C ASP A 215 11.08 5.89 24.17
N GLN A 216 12.17 5.21 23.77
CA GLN A 216 13.21 5.83 22.96
C GLN A 216 12.76 6.06 21.53
N GLN A 217 11.96 5.17 20.92
CA GLN A 217 11.39 5.40 19.60
C GLN A 217 10.57 6.69 19.58
N ALA A 218 9.70 6.90 20.58
CA ALA A 218 8.91 8.12 20.69
C ALA A 218 9.78 9.39 20.80
N ARG A 219 10.87 9.31 21.58
CA ARG A 219 11.85 10.41 21.70
C ARG A 219 12.55 10.70 20.39
N VAL A 220 13.05 9.68 19.70
CA VAL A 220 13.74 9.82 18.40
C VAL A 220 12.80 10.40 17.35
N ILE A 221 11.54 9.95 17.27
CA ILE A 221 10.55 10.50 16.32
C ILE A 221 10.33 12.00 16.55
N ALA A 222 10.05 12.41 17.79
CA ALA A 222 9.81 13.80 18.12
C ALA A 222 11.04 14.67 17.83
N ARG A 223 12.23 14.19 18.20
CA ARG A 223 13.48 14.90 17.93
C ARG A 223 13.81 14.98 16.44
N LEU A 224 13.61 13.91 15.70
CA LEU A 224 13.89 13.89 14.26
C LEU A 224 13.01 14.91 13.53
N ARG A 225 11.72 15.00 13.88
CA ARG A 225 10.84 16.04 13.35
C ARG A 225 11.38 17.45 13.64
N ASP A 226 11.73 17.73 14.89
CA ASP A 226 12.30 19.03 15.28
C ASP A 226 13.58 19.36 14.48
N GLU A 227 14.49 18.40 14.33
CA GLU A 227 15.77 18.58 13.64
C GLU A 227 15.60 18.78 12.12
N LEU A 228 14.65 18.08 11.51
CA LEU A 228 14.26 18.27 10.11
C LEU A 228 13.66 19.68 9.92
N ASP A 229 12.75 20.12 10.78
CA ASP A 229 12.13 21.44 10.68
C ASP A 229 13.16 22.57 10.81
N ARG A 230 14.10 22.47 11.76
CA ARG A 230 15.19 23.45 11.92
C ARG A 230 16.10 23.56 10.70
N ARG A 231 16.16 22.50 9.89
CA ARG A 231 16.92 22.43 8.63
C ARG A 231 16.07 22.76 7.40
N GLY A 232 14.83 23.21 7.57
CA GLY A 232 13.92 23.53 6.48
C GLY A 232 13.43 22.29 5.71
N LEU A 233 13.45 21.11 6.32
CA LEU A 233 12.98 19.82 5.77
C LEU A 233 11.56 19.48 6.27
N GLY A 234 10.69 20.49 6.43
CA GLY A 234 9.30 20.32 6.91
C GLY A 234 8.43 19.41 6.05
N ASP A 235 8.80 19.25 4.77
CA ASP A 235 8.16 18.41 3.76
C ASP A 235 8.64 16.94 3.78
N VAL A 236 9.81 16.67 4.38
CA VAL A 236 10.37 15.32 4.52
C VAL A 236 9.66 14.60 5.66
N LEU A 237 9.09 13.42 5.39
CA LEU A 237 8.33 12.68 6.39
C LEU A 237 9.25 11.96 7.38
N VAL A 238 8.83 11.84 8.63
CA VAL A 238 9.35 10.78 9.51
C VAL A 238 8.55 9.51 9.22
N ALA A 239 9.24 8.44 8.84
CA ALA A 239 8.65 7.11 8.66
C ALA A 239 8.99 6.23 9.85
N ALA A 240 8.02 5.46 10.38
CA ALA A 240 8.24 4.63 11.57
C ALA A 240 7.29 3.42 11.60
N SER A 241 7.62 2.27 12.20
CA SER A 241 8.87 1.97 12.91
C SER A 241 9.70 0.87 12.26
N ASP A 242 9.32 0.38 11.07
CA ASP A 242 10.00 -0.75 10.41
C ASP A 242 10.02 -1.99 11.31
N GLU A 243 8.92 -2.23 12.05
CA GLU A 243 8.80 -3.44 12.87
C GLU A 243 8.79 -4.68 11.97
N ASN A 244 9.50 -5.74 12.40
CA ASN A 244 9.57 -7.02 11.67
C ASN A 244 8.16 -7.62 11.46
N ARG A 245 7.32 -7.53 12.50
CA ARG A 245 6.01 -8.18 12.57
C ARG A 245 4.85 -7.20 12.61
N MET A 246 3.73 -7.58 12.00
CA MET A 246 2.51 -6.77 11.98
C MET A 246 1.87 -6.59 13.37
N ASP A 247 1.89 -7.61 14.23
CA ASP A 247 1.36 -7.50 15.61
C ASP A 247 2.21 -6.58 16.49
N THR A 248 3.53 -6.61 16.31
CA THR A 248 4.45 -5.67 16.92
C THR A 248 4.19 -4.25 16.41
N ALA A 249 4.01 -4.05 15.10
CA ALA A 249 3.65 -2.75 14.53
C ALA A 249 2.36 -2.16 15.11
N VAL A 250 1.30 -2.96 15.31
CA VAL A 250 0.07 -2.54 15.99
C VAL A 250 0.37 -2.06 17.41
N LYS A 251 1.12 -2.82 18.20
CA LYS A 251 1.49 -2.46 19.58
C LYS A 251 2.34 -1.19 19.63
N THR A 252 3.29 -1.06 18.70
CA THR A 252 4.16 0.11 18.57
C THR A 252 3.34 1.34 18.23
N TRP A 253 2.45 1.29 17.24
CA TRP A 253 1.58 2.43 16.90
C TRP A 253 0.67 2.84 18.06
N GLN A 254 0.09 1.88 18.80
CA GLN A 254 -0.66 2.17 20.03
C GLN A 254 0.19 2.84 21.11
N ASN A 255 1.47 2.46 21.24
CA ASN A 255 2.39 3.10 22.17
C ASN A 255 2.70 4.55 21.74
N LEU A 256 3.04 4.76 20.47
CA LEU A 256 3.29 6.09 19.90
C LEU A 256 2.07 7.02 20.06
N LYS A 257 0.85 6.50 19.90
CA LYS A 257 -0.39 7.24 20.13
C LYS A 257 -0.54 7.67 21.59
N ARG A 258 -0.26 6.76 22.54
CA ARG A 258 -0.26 7.08 23.98
C ARG A 258 0.82 8.11 24.35
N ALA A 259 1.97 8.05 23.68
CA ALA A 259 3.06 9.01 23.83
C ALA A 259 2.80 10.35 23.11
N LYS A 260 1.70 10.47 22.33
CA LYS A 260 1.30 11.66 21.58
C LYS A 260 2.33 12.11 20.54
N VAL A 261 2.97 11.16 19.86
CA VAL A 261 3.97 11.43 18.81
C VAL A 261 3.54 10.98 17.41
N THR A 262 2.36 10.34 17.26
CA THR A 262 1.86 9.89 15.95
C THR A 262 1.66 11.02 14.95
N SER A 263 1.38 12.25 15.42
CA SER A 263 1.27 13.46 14.59
C SER A 263 2.57 13.86 13.89
N TYR A 264 3.72 13.35 14.35
CA TYR A 264 5.02 13.59 13.72
C TYR A 264 5.36 12.53 12.67
N VAL A 265 4.62 11.43 12.63
CA VAL A 265 4.85 10.30 11.71
C VAL A 265 4.05 10.53 10.44
N GLY A 266 4.75 10.63 9.31
CA GLY A 266 4.16 10.81 7.99
C GLY A 266 3.96 9.53 7.19
N SER A 267 4.57 8.41 7.63
CA SER A 267 4.39 7.08 7.05
C SER A 267 4.55 6.00 8.12
N ILE A 268 3.66 5.02 8.13
CA ILE A 268 3.84 3.81 8.92
C ILE A 268 4.61 2.80 8.09
N ASN A 269 5.83 2.47 8.51
CA ASN A 269 6.64 1.42 7.89
C ASN A 269 6.55 0.13 8.71
N VAL A 270 6.40 -1.00 8.02
CA VAL A 270 6.32 -2.34 8.61
C VAL A 270 6.83 -3.38 7.62
N HIS A 271 7.51 -4.41 8.12
CA HIS A 271 7.97 -5.53 7.31
C HIS A 271 6.90 -6.62 7.22
N SER A 272 6.99 -7.46 6.19
CA SER A 272 6.02 -8.55 5.96
C SER A 272 6.47 -9.89 6.56
N TYR A 273 7.08 -9.86 7.75
CA TYR A 273 7.68 -11.02 8.41
C TYR A 273 6.95 -11.51 9.67
N ASP A 274 7.19 -12.76 10.00
CA ASP A 274 6.99 -13.46 11.26
C ASP A 274 8.36 -14.03 11.67
N GLY A 275 9.25 -13.15 12.17
CA GLY A 275 10.67 -13.48 12.36
C GLY A 275 11.40 -13.54 11.02
N LEU A 276 11.80 -14.73 10.58
CA LEU A 276 12.39 -14.94 9.25
C LEU A 276 11.40 -15.56 8.26
N ASP A 277 10.22 -15.99 8.73
CA ASP A 277 9.18 -16.51 7.88
C ASP A 277 8.28 -15.38 7.36
N PRO A 278 7.61 -15.55 6.23
CA PRO A 278 6.61 -14.59 5.75
C PRO A 278 5.40 -14.49 6.69
N TRP A 279 4.92 -13.27 6.94
CA TRP A 279 3.64 -13.08 7.63
C TRP A 279 2.49 -13.64 6.79
N ARG A 280 1.61 -14.43 7.42
CA ARG A 280 0.47 -15.09 6.77
C ARG A 280 -0.85 -14.79 7.44
N GLU A 281 -1.82 -14.38 6.64
CA GLU A 281 -3.16 -14.04 7.13
C GLU A 281 -3.84 -15.26 7.78
N ALA A 282 -3.61 -16.46 7.24
CA ALA A 282 -4.18 -17.70 7.78
C ALA A 282 -3.69 -18.03 9.21
N GLN A 283 -2.52 -17.53 9.60
CA GLN A 283 -1.95 -17.72 10.94
C GLN A 283 -2.32 -16.56 11.88
N HIS A 284 -2.45 -15.34 11.34
CA HIS A 284 -2.69 -14.12 12.12
C HIS A 284 -3.86 -13.29 11.57
N PRO A 285 -5.09 -13.85 11.60
CA PRO A 285 -6.24 -13.24 10.94
C PRO A 285 -6.57 -11.85 11.50
N GLY A 286 -6.66 -10.88 10.59
CA GLY A 286 -7.17 -9.53 10.82
C GLY A 286 -6.18 -8.52 11.39
N ILE A 287 -4.92 -8.90 11.65
CA ILE A 287 -3.92 -7.97 12.20
C ILE A 287 -3.45 -6.94 11.16
N ARG A 288 -3.24 -7.35 9.90
CA ARG A 288 -2.94 -6.41 8.80
C ARG A 288 -4.04 -5.36 8.63
N ALA A 289 -5.30 -5.80 8.67
CA ALA A 289 -6.45 -4.91 8.55
C ALA A 289 -6.63 -4.01 9.78
N GLU A 290 -6.29 -4.50 10.99
CA GLU A 290 -6.25 -3.67 12.19
C GLU A 290 -5.25 -2.52 12.03
N LEU A 291 -4.03 -2.81 11.57
CA LEU A 291 -3.03 -1.77 11.30
C LEU A 291 -3.51 -0.80 10.21
N SER A 292 -4.09 -1.32 9.13
CA SER A 292 -4.68 -0.53 8.04
C SER A 292 -5.75 0.45 8.56
N ARG A 293 -6.66 -0.01 9.43
CA ARG A 293 -7.69 0.83 10.04
C ARG A 293 -7.08 1.91 10.93
N MET A 294 -6.11 1.56 11.78
CA MET A 294 -5.46 2.54 12.66
C MET A 294 -4.72 3.63 11.85
N ALA A 295 -4.13 3.27 10.72
CA ALA A 295 -3.48 4.20 9.81
C ALA A 295 -4.51 5.12 9.13
N ALA A 296 -5.62 4.54 8.65
CA ALA A 296 -6.71 5.29 8.03
C ALA A 296 -7.38 6.30 8.98
N GLU A 297 -7.57 5.92 10.25
CA GLU A 297 -8.13 6.81 11.30
C GLU A 297 -7.28 8.06 11.54
N GLU A 298 -5.95 7.93 11.45
CA GLU A 298 -5.01 9.05 11.62
C GLU A 298 -4.66 9.73 10.27
N GLY A 299 -5.12 9.16 9.14
CA GLY A 299 -4.81 9.65 7.80
C GLY A 299 -3.34 9.47 7.38
N VAL A 300 -2.65 8.47 7.93
CA VAL A 300 -1.24 8.20 7.66
C VAL A 300 -1.11 7.02 6.69
N PRO A 301 -0.33 7.12 5.60
CA PRO A 301 -0.10 6.00 4.69
C PRO A 301 0.75 4.91 5.33
N ILE A 302 0.63 3.68 4.82
CA ILE A 302 1.50 2.56 5.19
C ILE A 302 2.45 2.24 4.03
N TRP A 303 3.70 1.91 4.33
CA TRP A 303 4.63 1.23 3.43
C TRP A 303 4.88 -0.19 3.96
N ALA A 304 4.71 -1.19 3.09
CA ALA A 304 5.30 -2.50 3.32
C ALA A 304 6.79 -2.35 2.96
N SER A 305 7.59 -2.02 3.96
CA SER A 305 8.92 -1.43 3.76
C SER A 305 10.02 -2.47 3.56
N GLU A 306 9.76 -3.74 3.90
CA GLU A 306 10.69 -4.83 3.62
C GLU A 306 9.99 -6.19 3.52
N HIS A 307 10.48 -7.01 2.58
CA HIS A 307 10.24 -8.45 2.52
C HIS A 307 11.36 -9.12 1.73
N GLY A 308 11.59 -10.41 1.99
CA GLY A 308 12.65 -11.18 1.35
C GLY A 308 12.60 -12.63 1.82
N ASN A 309 12.88 -13.58 0.94
CA ASN A 309 12.92 -15.00 1.31
C ASN A 309 13.71 -15.82 0.27
N GLY A 310 14.05 -17.06 0.65
CA GLY A 310 14.83 -17.99 -0.17
C GLY A 310 14.04 -18.78 -1.22
N ASP A 311 12.71 -18.61 -1.35
CA ASP A 311 11.93 -19.31 -2.39
C ASP A 311 12.25 -18.73 -3.78
N VAL A 312 13.06 -19.47 -4.55
CA VAL A 312 13.46 -19.08 -5.91
C VAL A 312 12.29 -19.02 -6.90
N SER A 313 11.17 -19.67 -6.59
CA SER A 313 10.00 -19.68 -7.48
C SER A 313 9.22 -18.35 -7.44
N GLY A 314 9.22 -17.67 -6.30
CA GLY A 314 8.49 -16.43 -6.07
C GLY A 314 7.04 -16.62 -5.66
N ALA A 315 6.57 -17.86 -5.47
CA ALA A 315 5.21 -18.14 -5.03
C ALA A 315 4.94 -17.58 -3.63
N VAL A 316 5.90 -17.77 -2.72
CA VAL A 316 5.81 -17.26 -1.33
C VAL A 316 5.75 -15.73 -1.32
N MET A 317 6.55 -15.08 -2.15
CA MET A 317 6.57 -13.63 -2.28
C MET A 317 5.28 -13.09 -2.92
N ALA A 318 4.78 -13.70 -3.99
CA ALA A 318 3.54 -13.29 -4.64
C ALA A 318 2.34 -13.37 -3.70
N GLU A 319 2.25 -14.45 -2.90
CA GLU A 319 1.23 -14.58 -1.85
C GLU A 319 1.34 -13.47 -0.81
N THR A 320 2.57 -13.15 -0.36
CA THR A 320 2.81 -12.06 0.62
C THR A 320 2.37 -10.70 0.07
N ILE A 321 2.81 -10.37 -1.16
CA ILE A 321 2.43 -9.11 -1.83
C ILE A 321 0.91 -9.00 -1.92
N LEU A 322 0.22 -10.07 -2.35
CA LEU A 322 -1.22 -10.01 -2.57
C LEU A 322 -2.00 -9.92 -1.25
N GLU A 323 -1.56 -10.62 -0.19
CA GLU A 323 -2.14 -10.45 1.14
C GLU A 323 -1.91 -9.03 1.69
N ASP A 324 -0.71 -8.46 1.52
CA ASP A 324 -0.42 -7.09 1.94
C ASP A 324 -1.32 -6.10 1.18
N LEU A 325 -1.40 -6.20 -0.14
CA LEU A 325 -2.25 -5.33 -0.96
C LEU A 325 -3.74 -5.42 -0.59
N HIS A 326 -4.21 -6.62 -0.24
CA HIS A 326 -5.59 -6.88 0.12
C HIS A 326 -5.93 -6.40 1.55
N TYR A 327 -5.15 -6.80 2.56
CA TYR A 327 -5.47 -6.57 3.98
C TYR A 327 -4.79 -5.33 4.56
N LEU A 328 -3.50 -5.11 4.27
CA LEU A 328 -2.71 -3.98 4.80
C LEU A 328 -2.99 -2.69 4.03
N LYS A 329 -3.28 -2.80 2.73
CA LYS A 329 -3.55 -1.69 1.82
C LYS A 329 -2.40 -0.65 1.80
N PRO A 330 -1.13 -1.05 1.63
CA PRO A 330 -0.02 -0.10 1.62
C PRO A 330 -0.10 0.85 0.41
N SER A 331 0.69 1.91 0.47
CA SER A 331 0.92 2.85 -0.64
C SER A 331 2.21 2.57 -1.40
N ALA A 332 3.15 1.83 -0.80
CA ALA A 332 4.37 1.34 -1.44
C ALA A 332 4.71 -0.07 -0.92
N TRP A 333 5.43 -0.85 -1.73
CA TRP A 333 5.94 -2.16 -1.33
C TRP A 333 7.41 -2.30 -1.76
N CYS A 334 8.28 -2.55 -0.80
CA CYS A 334 9.72 -2.64 -1.01
C CYS A 334 10.24 -4.04 -0.71
N TYR A 335 11.02 -4.59 -1.64
CA TYR A 335 11.80 -5.79 -1.37
C TYR A 335 13.04 -5.43 -0.52
N TRP A 336 13.64 -6.39 0.16
CA TRP A 336 14.94 -6.22 0.82
C TRP A 336 16.03 -5.92 -0.24
N GLN A 337 16.75 -6.93 -0.71
CA GLN A 337 17.76 -6.76 -1.73
C GLN A 337 17.40 -7.57 -2.99
N PRO A 338 17.13 -6.93 -4.15
CA PRO A 338 16.89 -7.64 -5.41
C PRO A 338 18.14 -8.34 -5.94
N VAL A 339 19.34 -7.88 -5.58
CA VAL A 339 20.62 -8.52 -5.95
C VAL A 339 21.35 -8.86 -4.67
N GLU A 340 21.73 -10.12 -4.48
CA GLU A 340 22.20 -10.62 -3.19
C GLU A 340 23.51 -11.40 -3.33
N HIS A 341 24.38 -11.28 -2.32
CA HIS A 341 25.66 -11.97 -2.27
C HIS A 341 25.47 -13.47 -2.04
N GLN A 342 25.72 -14.28 -3.07
CA GLN A 342 25.76 -15.75 -3.00
C GLN A 342 24.56 -16.38 -2.26
N SER A 343 23.38 -15.78 -2.38
CA SER A 343 22.19 -16.19 -1.64
C SER A 343 20.92 -16.02 -2.45
N ASN A 344 20.05 -17.02 -2.37
CA ASN A 344 18.76 -17.05 -3.04
C ASN A 344 17.75 -16.06 -2.43
N TRP A 345 18.12 -15.22 -1.46
CA TRP A 345 17.28 -14.13 -0.97
C TRP A 345 17.06 -13.04 -2.02
N GLY A 346 18.04 -12.80 -2.90
CA GLY A 346 17.91 -11.88 -4.03
C GLY A 346 17.20 -12.48 -5.24
N PHE A 347 16.63 -11.62 -6.08
CA PHE A 347 16.13 -12.00 -7.41
C PHE A 347 17.28 -12.44 -8.33
N VAL A 348 18.43 -11.76 -8.22
CA VAL A 348 19.68 -12.11 -8.88
C VAL A 348 20.71 -12.48 -7.80
N GLU A 349 21.32 -13.64 -7.96
CA GLU A 349 22.46 -14.06 -7.14
C GLU A 349 23.76 -13.56 -7.79
N ALA A 350 24.60 -12.91 -7.00
CA ALA A 350 25.85 -12.33 -7.44
C ALA A 350 26.99 -12.60 -6.46
N ASP A 351 28.22 -12.56 -6.96
CA ASP A 351 29.43 -12.48 -6.14
C ASP A 351 29.78 -11.00 -5.97
N PHE A 352 29.86 -10.54 -4.72
CA PHE A 352 30.13 -9.15 -4.38
C PHE A 352 31.58 -9.03 -3.95
N LYS A 353 32.30 -8.09 -4.55
CA LYS A 353 33.68 -7.73 -4.25
C LYS A 353 33.79 -6.21 -4.12
N PRO A 354 34.86 -5.69 -3.50
CA PRO A 354 35.11 -4.25 -3.47
C PRO A 354 35.13 -3.59 -4.86
N SER A 355 35.48 -4.36 -5.91
CA SER A 355 35.49 -3.89 -7.30
C SER A 355 34.14 -3.99 -8.03
N GLY A 356 33.07 -4.42 -7.34
CA GLY A 356 31.75 -4.58 -7.95
C GLY A 356 31.09 -5.95 -7.73
N ALA A 357 29.99 -6.17 -8.45
CA ALA A 357 29.21 -7.40 -8.42
C ALA A 357 29.23 -8.12 -9.76
N ARG A 358 29.37 -9.45 -9.73
CA ARG A 358 29.25 -10.33 -10.90
C ARG A 358 28.09 -11.31 -10.71
N PRO A 359 27.12 -11.42 -11.63
CA PRO A 359 26.08 -12.43 -11.53
C PRO A 359 26.66 -13.85 -11.56
N LEU A 360 26.09 -14.75 -10.77
CA LEU A 360 26.48 -16.16 -10.71
C LEU A 360 25.67 -17.06 -11.66
N LYS A 361 24.49 -16.60 -12.05
CA LYS A 361 23.53 -17.27 -12.94
C LYS A 361 22.51 -16.25 -13.46
N LEU A 362 21.67 -16.69 -14.40
CA LEU A 362 20.47 -15.94 -14.79
C LEU A 362 19.54 -15.68 -13.58
N PRO A 363 18.70 -14.63 -13.62
CA PRO A 363 17.77 -14.32 -12.54
C PRO A 363 16.90 -15.51 -12.12
N ASN A 364 16.62 -15.63 -10.82
CA ASN A 364 15.69 -16.61 -10.28
C ASN A 364 14.27 -16.35 -10.83
N ALA A 365 13.42 -17.39 -10.88
CA ALA A 365 12.04 -17.26 -11.39
C ALA A 365 11.23 -16.18 -10.65
N LYS A 366 11.52 -15.96 -9.35
CA LYS A 366 10.92 -14.88 -8.57
C LYS A 366 11.16 -13.48 -9.14
N TYR A 367 12.24 -13.23 -9.88
CA TYR A 367 12.45 -11.98 -10.60
C TYR A 367 11.27 -11.69 -11.52
N TYR A 368 10.91 -12.66 -12.36
CA TYR A 368 9.82 -12.53 -13.33
C TYR A 368 8.45 -12.48 -12.65
N VAL A 369 8.27 -13.21 -11.55
CA VAL A 369 7.06 -13.11 -10.71
C VAL A 369 6.91 -11.70 -10.14
N PHE A 370 7.98 -11.12 -9.58
CA PHE A 370 7.95 -9.75 -9.07
C PHE A 370 7.69 -8.73 -10.19
N ALA A 371 8.24 -8.98 -11.38
CA ALA A 371 8.05 -8.13 -12.56
C ALA A 371 6.58 -8.07 -13.03
N HIS A 372 5.74 -9.07 -12.72
CA HIS A 372 4.28 -8.96 -12.93
C HIS A 372 3.64 -7.87 -12.09
N PHE A 373 4.16 -7.60 -10.90
CA PHE A 373 3.66 -6.56 -10.01
C PHE A 373 4.24 -5.20 -10.39
N SER A 374 5.57 -5.11 -10.45
CA SER A 374 6.26 -3.82 -10.65
C SER A 374 6.02 -3.17 -12.00
N ARG A 375 5.97 -3.97 -13.08
CA ARG A 375 5.80 -3.43 -14.44
C ARG A 375 4.35 -3.10 -14.80
N PHE A 376 3.38 -3.75 -14.15
CA PHE A 376 1.96 -3.60 -14.49
C PHE A 376 1.22 -2.68 -13.52
N LEU A 377 1.50 -2.77 -12.21
CA LEU A 377 0.91 -1.91 -11.18
C LEU A 377 1.85 -0.72 -10.94
N ARG A 378 1.89 0.19 -11.91
CA ARG A 378 2.90 1.26 -11.94
C ARG A 378 2.60 2.37 -10.94
N ARG A 379 3.67 3.07 -10.53
CA ARG A 379 3.58 4.31 -9.75
C ARG A 379 2.59 5.28 -10.39
N GLY A 380 1.82 5.95 -9.55
CA GLY A 380 0.82 6.95 -9.96
C GLY A 380 -0.56 6.36 -10.24
N MET A 381 -0.69 5.04 -10.45
CA MET A 381 -1.98 4.39 -10.59
C MET A 381 -2.78 4.46 -9.27
N ALA A 382 -4.11 4.48 -9.40
CA ALA A 382 -5.01 4.27 -8.27
C ALA A 382 -5.18 2.77 -8.02
N MET A 383 -4.83 2.32 -6.83
CA MET A 383 -5.03 0.93 -6.40
C MET A 383 -6.51 0.67 -6.16
N LEU A 384 -7.00 -0.44 -6.69
CA LEU A 384 -8.35 -0.94 -6.46
C LEU A 384 -8.36 -1.90 -5.27
N HIS A 385 -9.50 -2.06 -4.60
CA HIS A 385 -9.70 -3.14 -3.64
C HIS A 385 -10.21 -4.37 -4.39
N CYS A 386 -9.41 -5.44 -4.41
CA CYS A 386 -9.86 -6.73 -4.90
C CYS A 386 -10.47 -7.53 -3.76
N THR A 387 -11.67 -8.08 -3.93
CA THR A 387 -12.35 -8.86 -2.86
C THR A 387 -11.68 -10.20 -2.59
N GLU A 388 -10.80 -10.68 -3.47
CA GLU A 388 -10.05 -11.91 -3.26
C GLU A 388 -8.54 -11.64 -3.14
N PRO A 389 -7.84 -12.26 -2.18
CA PRO A 389 -6.43 -12.01 -1.91
C PRO A 389 -5.47 -12.66 -2.92
N TRP A 390 -5.98 -13.21 -4.04
CA TRP A 390 -5.16 -13.72 -5.14
C TRP A 390 -5.23 -12.84 -6.40
N VAL A 391 -5.79 -11.63 -6.26
CA VAL A 391 -5.89 -10.63 -7.32
C VAL A 391 -5.44 -9.27 -6.78
N ALA A 392 -4.66 -8.55 -7.57
CA ALA A 392 -4.42 -7.11 -7.40
C ALA A 392 -4.83 -6.38 -8.67
N ALA A 393 -5.33 -5.15 -8.53
CA ALA A 393 -5.69 -4.33 -9.68
C ALA A 393 -5.40 -2.86 -9.42
N ALA A 394 -5.03 -2.15 -10.48
CA ALA A 394 -4.76 -0.73 -10.46
C ALA A 394 -5.24 -0.06 -11.75
N TYR A 395 -5.55 1.23 -11.66
CA TYR A 395 -6.08 2.02 -12.77
C TYR A 395 -5.32 3.32 -12.96
N SER A 396 -4.89 3.61 -14.18
CA SER A 396 -4.44 4.93 -14.61
C SER A 396 -5.55 5.63 -15.38
N ARG A 397 -6.07 6.72 -14.82
CA ARG A 397 -7.07 7.55 -15.49
C ARG A 397 -6.48 8.25 -16.70
N ASP A 398 -5.27 8.80 -16.57
CA ASP A 398 -4.60 9.61 -17.58
C ASP A 398 -4.23 8.78 -18.81
N GLU A 399 -3.82 7.52 -18.59
CA GLU A 399 -3.49 6.58 -19.67
C GLU A 399 -4.69 5.73 -20.12
N HIS A 400 -5.84 5.83 -19.45
CA HIS A 400 -6.99 4.93 -19.63
C HIS A 400 -6.58 3.45 -19.60
N LEU A 401 -5.74 3.08 -18.62
CA LEU A 401 -5.17 1.75 -18.52
C LEU A 401 -5.59 1.08 -17.21
N LEU A 402 -6.24 -0.07 -17.32
CA LEU A 402 -6.48 -0.96 -16.19
C LEU A 402 -5.46 -2.12 -16.25
N ALA A 403 -4.84 -2.41 -15.12
CA ALA A 403 -3.93 -3.55 -14.97
C ALA A 403 -4.39 -4.44 -13.81
N CYS A 404 -4.39 -5.75 -14.04
CA CYS A 404 -4.77 -6.76 -13.06
C CYS A 404 -3.68 -7.84 -12.99
N VAL A 405 -3.27 -8.22 -11.79
CA VAL A 405 -2.34 -9.33 -11.55
C VAL A 405 -3.10 -10.42 -10.81
N PHE A 406 -3.04 -11.64 -11.32
CA PHE A 406 -3.67 -12.82 -10.77
C PHE A 406 -2.60 -13.85 -10.41
N ALA A 407 -2.70 -14.46 -9.24
CA ALA A 407 -1.85 -15.59 -8.85
C ALA A 407 -2.69 -16.84 -8.59
N ASN A 408 -2.17 -18.01 -8.95
CA ASN A 408 -2.74 -19.28 -8.52
C ASN A 408 -1.77 -20.00 -7.56
N PRO A 409 -1.91 -19.82 -6.24
CA PRO A 409 -1.07 -20.53 -5.26
C PRO A 409 -1.46 -22.02 -5.11
N GLY A 410 -2.55 -22.46 -5.74
CA GLY A 410 -3.08 -23.81 -5.59
C GLY A 410 -2.34 -24.87 -6.40
N GLN A 411 -2.64 -26.14 -6.10
CA GLN A 411 -2.11 -27.31 -6.81
C GLN A 411 -2.90 -27.68 -8.08
N HIS A 412 -4.02 -27.01 -8.33
CA HIS A 412 -4.90 -27.28 -9.46
C HIS A 412 -5.08 -26.03 -10.31
N ARG A 413 -5.31 -26.26 -11.61
CA ARG A 413 -5.71 -25.23 -12.56
C ARG A 413 -6.99 -24.53 -12.06
N ARG A 414 -7.02 -23.20 -12.15
CA ARG A 414 -8.17 -22.39 -11.71
C ARG A 414 -8.64 -21.49 -12.84
N SER A 415 -9.95 -21.46 -13.07
CA SER A 415 -10.58 -20.38 -13.82
C SER A 415 -10.91 -19.26 -12.84
N LEU A 416 -10.28 -18.11 -13.00
CA LEU A 416 -10.50 -16.92 -12.19
C LEU A 416 -11.31 -15.91 -12.99
N ARG A 417 -12.41 -15.46 -12.39
CA ARG A 417 -13.31 -14.44 -12.94
C ARG A 417 -13.21 -13.20 -12.07
N LEU A 418 -12.89 -12.06 -12.68
CA LEU A 418 -12.83 -10.76 -12.03
C LEU A 418 -13.87 -9.81 -12.64
N ARG A 419 -14.79 -9.33 -11.80
CA ARG A 419 -15.75 -8.31 -12.19
C ARG A 419 -15.25 -6.93 -11.82
N LEU A 420 -15.46 -5.98 -12.71
CA LEU A 420 -15.02 -4.60 -12.61
C LEU A 420 -16.25 -3.71 -12.84
N PRO A 421 -17.16 -3.63 -11.84
CA PRO A 421 -18.51 -3.08 -12.02
C PRO A 421 -18.52 -1.62 -12.47
N CYS A 422 -17.48 -0.86 -12.11
CA CYS A 422 -17.31 0.55 -12.45
C CYS A 422 -16.63 0.79 -13.80
N PHE A 423 -16.15 -0.22 -14.51
CA PHE A 423 -15.44 -0.06 -15.79
C PHE A 423 -16.31 -0.51 -16.96
N SER A 424 -16.29 0.22 -18.07
CA SER A 424 -16.99 -0.19 -19.28
C SER A 424 -16.29 -1.35 -19.98
N ALA A 425 -17.06 -2.26 -20.58
CA ALA A 425 -16.51 -3.30 -21.44
C ALA A 425 -16.11 -2.68 -22.80
N THR A 426 -14.85 -2.28 -22.94
CA THR A 426 -14.19 -2.16 -24.24
C THR A 426 -13.44 -3.46 -24.46
N THR A 427 -13.85 -4.26 -25.44
CA THR A 427 -13.26 -5.59 -25.72
C THR A 427 -12.00 -5.50 -26.60
N GLY A 428 -11.65 -4.31 -27.09
CA GLY A 428 -10.38 -4.04 -27.76
C GLY A 428 -9.27 -3.74 -26.76
N GLY A 429 -8.04 -4.16 -27.07
CA GLY A 429 -6.86 -3.82 -26.26
C GLY A 429 -6.73 -4.58 -24.94
N VAL A 430 -7.29 -5.79 -24.86
CA VAL A 430 -7.10 -6.71 -23.72
C VAL A 430 -5.95 -7.67 -24.04
N GLU A 431 -4.90 -7.62 -23.23
CA GLU A 431 -3.74 -8.49 -23.37
C GLU A 431 -3.41 -9.18 -22.05
N ALA A 432 -2.98 -10.44 -22.12
CA ALA A 432 -2.52 -11.17 -20.95
C ALA A 432 -1.17 -11.85 -21.19
N VAL A 433 -0.35 -11.84 -20.16
CA VAL A 433 0.93 -12.55 -20.11
C VAL A 433 1.01 -13.41 -18.86
N LEU A 434 1.59 -14.60 -18.99
CA LEU A 434 1.71 -15.60 -17.94
C LEU A 434 3.17 -15.90 -17.64
N THR A 435 3.48 -16.10 -16.37
CA THR A 435 4.72 -16.73 -15.92
C THR A 435 4.40 -18.05 -15.22
N GLU A 436 5.05 -19.13 -15.66
CA GLU A 436 5.03 -20.46 -15.05
C GLU A 436 6.42 -20.74 -14.41
N PRO A 437 6.67 -20.33 -13.16
CA PRO A 437 7.98 -20.42 -12.52
C PRO A 437 8.61 -21.81 -12.58
N ARG A 438 7.80 -22.86 -12.32
CA ARG A 438 8.25 -24.26 -12.29
C ARG A 438 8.64 -24.81 -13.65
N ARG A 439 8.20 -24.17 -14.74
CA ARG A 439 8.54 -24.55 -16.12
C ARG A 439 9.53 -23.61 -16.77
N MET A 440 9.99 -22.59 -16.05
CA MET A 440 10.88 -21.54 -16.56
C MET A 440 10.34 -20.88 -17.84
N ARG A 441 9.02 -20.67 -17.89
CA ARG A 441 8.36 -19.91 -18.97
C ARG A 441 7.92 -18.57 -18.40
N TYR A 442 8.47 -17.49 -18.92
CA TYR A 442 8.28 -16.14 -18.39
C TYR A 442 7.63 -15.25 -19.43
N PHE A 443 6.64 -14.44 -19.02
CA PHE A 443 5.93 -13.48 -19.87
C PHE A 443 5.42 -14.04 -21.21
N ILE A 444 4.95 -15.29 -21.23
CA ILE A 444 4.35 -15.87 -22.43
C ILE A 444 2.96 -15.27 -22.65
N ARG A 445 2.58 -15.00 -23.90
CA ARG A 445 1.20 -14.59 -24.23
C ARG A 445 0.22 -15.63 -23.72
N HIS A 446 -0.87 -15.17 -23.12
CA HIS A 446 -1.87 -16.03 -22.51
C HIS A 446 -3.29 -15.64 -22.94
N PRO A 447 -4.21 -16.59 -23.14
CA PRO A 447 -5.61 -16.26 -23.43
C PRO A 447 -6.31 -15.58 -22.25
N VAL A 448 -7.13 -14.59 -22.56
CA VAL A 448 -8.02 -13.90 -21.63
C VAL A 448 -9.33 -13.58 -22.34
N GLU A 449 -10.44 -13.83 -21.64
CA GLU A 449 -11.77 -13.46 -22.12
C GLU A 449 -12.22 -12.18 -21.42
N ALA A 450 -12.71 -11.21 -22.19
CA ALA A 450 -13.33 -10.00 -21.69
C ALA A 450 -14.78 -9.92 -22.18
N ALA A 451 -15.71 -9.67 -21.27
CA ALA A 451 -17.14 -9.60 -21.57
C ALA A 451 -17.81 -8.46 -20.78
N GLU A 452 -19.00 -8.05 -21.23
CA GLU A 452 -19.88 -7.22 -20.42
C GLU A 452 -20.60 -8.09 -19.37
N GLY A 453 -20.45 -7.76 -18.10
CA GLY A 453 -21.10 -8.46 -16.99
C GLY A 453 -22.62 -8.25 -16.98
N SER A 454 -23.35 -9.15 -16.31
CA SER A 454 -24.82 -9.14 -16.28
C SER A 454 -25.44 -7.89 -15.65
N SER A 455 -24.76 -7.25 -14.71
CA SER A 455 -25.13 -5.97 -14.08
C SER A 455 -24.58 -4.74 -14.84
N GLY A 456 -24.05 -4.96 -16.04
CA GLY A 456 -23.18 -4.02 -16.73
C GLY A 456 -21.79 -3.94 -16.08
N GLY A 457 -20.81 -3.55 -16.87
CA GLY A 457 -19.41 -3.42 -16.47
C GLY A 457 -18.52 -4.49 -17.09
N LEU A 458 -17.21 -4.38 -16.88
CA LEU A 458 -16.23 -5.32 -17.45
C LEU A 458 -16.12 -6.58 -16.59
N GLU A 459 -16.09 -7.75 -17.23
CA GLU A 459 -15.75 -9.03 -16.61
C GLU A 459 -14.57 -9.64 -17.36
N LEU A 460 -13.52 -10.01 -16.63
CA LEU A 460 -12.34 -10.70 -17.14
C LEU A 460 -12.35 -12.14 -16.65
N SER A 461 -12.08 -13.09 -17.54
CA SER A 461 -11.90 -14.50 -17.20
C SER A 461 -10.56 -15.02 -17.72
N VAL A 462 -9.77 -15.60 -16.82
CA VAL A 462 -8.46 -16.19 -17.13
C VAL A 462 -8.35 -17.56 -16.50
N GLU A 463 -7.75 -18.49 -17.25
CA GLU A 463 -7.39 -19.81 -16.71
C GLU A 463 -5.92 -19.82 -16.30
N ILE A 464 -5.62 -20.10 -15.04
CA ILE A 464 -4.25 -20.05 -14.51
C ILE A 464 -3.85 -21.43 -14.01
N VAL A 465 -2.73 -21.93 -14.52
CA VAL A 465 -2.13 -23.20 -14.08
C VAL A 465 -1.58 -23.10 -12.65
N PRO A 466 -1.35 -24.22 -11.95
CA PRO A 466 -0.79 -24.21 -10.60
C PRO A 466 0.52 -23.39 -10.49
N HIS A 467 0.64 -22.59 -9.44
CA HIS A 467 1.83 -21.80 -9.08
C HIS A 467 2.26 -20.76 -10.13
N ALA A 468 1.36 -20.35 -11.01
CA ALA A 468 1.62 -19.34 -12.03
C ALA A 468 1.02 -17.98 -11.67
N VAL A 469 1.58 -16.93 -12.29
CA VAL A 469 1.12 -15.55 -12.17
C VAL A 469 0.79 -15.02 -13.56
N CYS A 470 -0.37 -14.37 -13.69
CA CYS A 470 -0.88 -13.80 -14.95
C CYS A 470 -1.13 -12.31 -14.74
N SER A 471 -0.59 -11.47 -15.63
CA SER A 471 -0.98 -10.05 -15.70
C SER A 471 -1.88 -9.84 -16.90
N VAL A 472 -2.97 -9.12 -16.69
CA VAL A 472 -3.91 -8.69 -17.73
C VAL A 472 -3.89 -7.16 -17.78
N THR A 473 -3.80 -6.61 -18.98
CA THR A 473 -3.98 -5.17 -19.23
C THR A 473 -5.20 -4.95 -20.10
N VAL A 474 -5.92 -3.87 -19.83
CA VAL A 474 -7.06 -3.42 -20.62
C VAL A 474 -6.79 -1.96 -20.98
N SER A 475 -6.44 -1.74 -22.25
CA SER A 475 -6.27 -0.41 -22.81
C SER A 475 -7.63 0.25 -23.04
N GLU A 476 -7.66 1.58 -23.05
CA GLU A 476 -8.88 2.38 -23.21
C GLU A 476 -9.96 2.11 -22.14
N ALA A 477 -9.57 1.58 -20.97
CA ALA A 477 -10.45 1.35 -19.84
C ALA A 477 -11.00 2.67 -19.30
N ARG A 478 -12.32 2.82 -19.30
CA ARG A 478 -13.02 4.01 -18.80
C ARG A 478 -13.95 3.66 -17.64
N LEU A 479 -13.98 4.54 -16.65
CA LEU A 479 -15.01 4.52 -15.62
C LEU A 479 -16.37 4.78 -16.28
N ARG A 480 -17.38 4.01 -15.89
CA ARG A 480 -18.76 4.22 -16.31
C ARG A 480 -19.22 5.56 -15.73
N GLY A 481 -19.51 6.54 -16.58
CA GLY A 481 -20.42 7.63 -16.20
C GLY A 481 -21.78 7.00 -15.92
N SER A 482 -22.41 7.31 -14.80
CA SER A 482 -23.70 6.71 -14.46
C SER A 482 -24.75 7.13 -15.47
N CYS A 483 -25.13 6.23 -16.37
CA CYS A 483 -26.50 6.14 -16.84
C CYS A 483 -26.96 4.73 -16.50
N GLY A 484 -28.10 4.63 -15.81
CA GLY A 484 -28.73 3.38 -15.40
C GLY A 484 -29.05 2.45 -16.59
N PRO A 485 -29.81 1.37 -16.36
CA PRO A 485 -30.11 0.39 -17.41
C PRO A 485 -30.57 1.09 -18.70
N LYS A 486 -29.86 0.82 -19.80
CA LYS A 486 -30.07 1.42 -21.12
C LYS A 486 -31.53 1.23 -21.54
N THR A 487 -32.35 2.27 -21.46
CA THR A 487 -33.57 2.36 -22.27
C THR A 487 -33.22 3.05 -23.60
N PRO A 488 -33.65 2.52 -24.75
CA PRO A 488 -33.32 3.09 -26.03
C PRO A 488 -34.32 4.20 -26.35
N ARG A 489 -33.94 5.48 -26.23
CA ARG A 489 -34.50 6.56 -27.05
C ARG A 489 -33.70 7.86 -26.98
N ARG A 490 -33.29 8.33 -28.16
CA ARG A 490 -32.73 9.66 -28.45
C ARG A 490 -33.66 10.76 -27.92
N SER A 491 -33.11 11.73 -27.18
CA SER A 491 -33.48 13.14 -27.31
C SER A 491 -32.35 14.05 -26.85
N ARG A 492 -32.14 15.15 -27.59
CA ARG A 492 -31.17 16.21 -27.31
C ARG A 492 -31.72 17.09 -26.19
N GLN A 493 -31.36 16.79 -24.95
CA GLN A 493 -31.39 17.69 -23.76
C GLN A 493 -30.90 16.86 -22.56
N VAL A 494 -29.60 16.65 -22.43
CA VAL A 494 -29.01 16.05 -21.20
C VAL A 494 -27.78 16.86 -20.83
N GLU A 495 -28.01 18.08 -20.34
CA GLU A 495 -27.08 18.75 -19.41
C GLU A 495 -27.40 18.34 -17.95
N SER A 496 -28.16 17.25 -17.73
CA SER A 496 -28.87 16.98 -16.47
C SER A 496 -28.39 15.79 -15.63
N ALA A 497 -27.11 15.39 -15.64
CA ALA A 497 -26.71 14.19 -14.87
C ALA A 497 -25.29 14.20 -14.26
N MET A 498 -24.71 15.37 -13.92
CA MET A 498 -23.49 15.40 -13.10
C MET A 498 -23.84 15.67 -11.63
N GLY A 499 -23.43 14.77 -10.74
CA GLY A 499 -23.67 14.85 -9.30
C GLY A 499 -24.04 13.51 -8.65
N VAL A 500 -24.04 13.47 -7.32
CA VAL A 500 -24.48 12.30 -6.53
C VAL A 500 -26.01 12.33 -6.42
N ASN A 501 -26.69 11.28 -6.84
CA ASN A 501 -28.16 11.18 -6.79
C ASN A 501 -28.69 10.38 -5.59
N ALA A 502 -29.99 10.47 -5.33
CA ALA A 502 -30.63 9.81 -4.18
C ALA A 502 -30.45 8.28 -4.17
N ALA A 503 -30.49 7.63 -5.34
CA ALA A 503 -30.25 6.18 -5.44
C ALA A 503 -28.83 5.79 -5.03
N GLN A 504 -27.82 6.60 -5.37
CA GLN A 504 -26.44 6.40 -4.93
C GLN A 504 -26.31 6.59 -3.41
N VAL A 505 -26.98 7.59 -2.84
CA VAL A 505 -27.03 7.79 -1.38
C VAL A 505 -27.67 6.58 -0.68
N GLN A 506 -28.72 5.98 -1.26
CA GLN A 506 -29.33 4.77 -0.73
C GLN A 506 -28.36 3.56 -0.80
N ALA A 507 -27.66 3.38 -1.92
CA ALA A 507 -26.66 2.30 -2.06
C ALA A 507 -25.50 2.45 -1.06
N MET A 508 -25.02 3.68 -0.89
CA MET A 508 -24.10 4.08 0.18
C MET A 508 -24.62 3.66 1.56
N ALA A 509 -25.87 4.00 1.90
CA ALA A 509 -26.48 3.63 3.18
C ALA A 509 -26.59 2.12 3.37
N MET A 510 -26.98 1.38 2.32
CA MET A 510 -27.02 -0.07 2.39
C MET A 510 -25.64 -0.68 2.67
N ALA A 511 -24.60 -0.20 1.99
CA ALA A 511 -23.24 -0.72 2.14
C ALA A 511 -22.66 -0.40 3.52
N ALA A 512 -22.79 0.85 4.00
CA ALA A 512 -22.35 1.26 5.33
C ALA A 512 -23.04 0.45 6.43
N SER A 513 -24.36 0.24 6.33
CA SER A 513 -25.10 -0.56 7.32
C SER A 513 -24.72 -2.02 7.31
N ARG A 514 -24.37 -2.61 6.16
CA ARG A 514 -23.79 -3.96 6.12
C ARG A 514 -22.45 -4.01 6.85
N GLY A 515 -21.58 -3.01 6.63
CA GLY A 515 -20.29 -2.87 7.32
C GLY A 515 -20.43 -2.78 8.84
N ALA A 516 -21.18 -1.78 9.33
CA ALA A 516 -21.39 -1.57 10.76
C ALA A 516 -22.05 -2.78 11.46
N THR A 517 -23.03 -3.41 10.81
CA THR A 517 -23.71 -4.60 11.38
C THR A 517 -22.77 -5.80 11.45
N ASP A 518 -21.99 -6.05 10.40
CA ASP A 518 -21.03 -7.15 10.37
C ASP A 518 -19.92 -6.95 11.40
N GLU A 519 -19.46 -5.71 11.58
CA GLU A 519 -18.50 -5.38 12.61
C GLU A 519 -19.04 -5.65 14.01
N ARG A 520 -20.28 -5.28 14.31
CA ARG A 520 -20.90 -5.60 15.61
C ARG A 520 -21.13 -7.09 15.81
N ARG A 521 -21.39 -7.85 14.75
CA ARG A 521 -21.70 -9.28 14.84
C ARG A 521 -20.47 -10.18 14.85
N PHE A 522 -19.43 -9.81 14.11
CA PHE A 522 -18.27 -10.67 13.86
C PHE A 522 -16.95 -10.03 14.33
N GLY A 523 -16.94 -8.73 14.63
CA GLY A 523 -15.75 -7.97 14.98
C GLY A 523 -15.09 -7.31 13.77
N ALA A 524 -14.32 -6.25 14.04
CA ALA A 524 -13.63 -5.44 13.03
C ALA A 524 -12.56 -6.22 12.25
N LYS A 525 -12.01 -7.28 12.86
CA LYS A 525 -10.94 -8.11 12.28
C LYS A 525 -11.46 -9.22 11.35
N ASP A 526 -12.77 -9.45 11.30
CA ASP A 526 -13.35 -10.52 10.49
C ASP A 526 -13.34 -10.17 8.99
N VAL A 527 -12.99 -11.15 8.14
CA VAL A 527 -12.90 -10.97 6.68
C VAL A 527 -14.23 -10.53 6.07
N ARG A 528 -15.37 -10.99 6.60
CA ARG A 528 -16.70 -10.55 6.12
C ARG A 528 -16.94 -9.08 6.41
N THR A 529 -16.52 -8.62 7.58
CA THR A 529 -16.57 -7.20 7.97
C THR A 529 -15.73 -6.36 7.01
N GLN A 530 -14.51 -6.80 6.70
CA GLN A 530 -13.62 -6.13 5.75
C GLN A 530 -14.21 -6.06 4.34
N HIS A 531 -14.82 -7.14 3.84
CA HIS A 531 -15.53 -7.14 2.55
C HIS A 531 -16.70 -6.16 2.53
N SER A 532 -17.50 -6.12 3.59
CA SER A 532 -18.61 -5.17 3.71
C SER A 532 -18.11 -3.71 3.72
N TRP A 533 -17.01 -3.42 4.41
CA TRP A 533 -16.40 -2.08 4.39
C TRP A 533 -15.76 -1.73 3.05
N ALA A 534 -15.17 -2.68 2.33
CA ALA A 534 -14.68 -2.44 0.98
C ALA A 534 -15.81 -2.08 -0.01
N ARG A 535 -17.01 -2.65 0.18
CA ARG A 535 -18.20 -2.23 -0.59
C ARG A 535 -18.64 -0.82 -0.25
N TRP A 536 -18.58 -0.44 1.02
CA TRP A 536 -18.82 0.94 1.42
C TRP A 536 -17.82 1.92 0.76
N GLU A 537 -16.52 1.61 0.80
CA GLU A 537 -15.48 2.38 0.10
C GLU A 537 -15.78 2.49 -1.40
N HIS A 538 -16.28 1.42 -2.00
CA HIS A 538 -16.67 1.41 -3.42
C HIS A 538 -17.79 2.38 -3.74
N GLU A 539 -18.89 2.35 -2.98
CA GLU A 539 -20.03 3.24 -3.21
C GLU A 539 -19.65 4.71 -2.99
N CYS A 540 -18.77 4.98 -2.01
CA CYS A 540 -18.19 6.30 -1.82
C CYS A 540 -17.34 6.73 -3.02
N GLY A 541 -16.46 5.86 -3.52
CA GLY A 541 -15.59 6.15 -4.66
C GLY A 541 -16.37 6.38 -5.97
N CYS A 542 -17.42 5.58 -6.19
CA CYS A 542 -18.35 5.77 -7.31
C CYS A 542 -19.07 7.12 -7.24
N SER A 543 -19.53 7.50 -6.06
CA SER A 543 -20.22 8.78 -5.82
C SER A 543 -19.27 9.97 -5.97
N ALA A 544 -18.06 9.89 -5.41
CA ALA A 544 -17.02 10.90 -5.57
C ALA A 544 -16.67 11.14 -7.05
N THR A 545 -16.58 10.06 -7.84
CA THR A 545 -16.32 10.16 -9.30
C THR A 545 -17.40 10.96 -10.03
N GLN A 546 -18.67 10.93 -9.58
CA GLN A 546 -19.75 11.75 -10.18
C GLN A 546 -19.63 13.24 -9.87
N LEU A 547 -18.89 13.62 -8.83
CA LEU A 547 -18.61 15.02 -8.49
C LEU A 547 -17.44 15.61 -9.29
N GLY A 548 -16.97 14.91 -10.33
CA GLY A 548 -15.74 15.26 -11.05
C GLY A 548 -14.47 14.94 -10.27
N VAL A 549 -14.61 14.40 -9.05
CA VAL A 549 -13.54 13.98 -8.17
C VAL A 549 -13.17 12.55 -8.50
N ALA A 550 -12.47 12.36 -9.62
CA ALA A 550 -12.00 11.02 -9.95
C ALA A 550 -10.73 10.69 -9.15
N PRO A 551 -10.51 9.40 -8.83
CA PRO A 551 -9.23 8.91 -8.35
C PRO A 551 -8.08 9.50 -9.19
N PRO A 552 -7.03 10.10 -8.57
CA PRO A 552 -6.68 10.01 -7.15
C PRO A 552 -7.24 11.13 -6.25
N VAL A 553 -8.14 12.00 -6.72
CA VAL A 553 -8.60 13.16 -5.95
C VAL A 553 -9.62 12.73 -4.89
N THR A 554 -9.48 13.23 -3.67
CA THR A 554 -10.46 13.06 -2.58
C THR A 554 -11.22 14.38 -2.42
N PRO A 555 -12.56 14.37 -2.26
CA PRO A 555 -13.32 15.56 -1.93
C PRO A 555 -12.77 16.22 -0.65
N PRO A 556 -12.79 17.57 -0.53
CA PRO A 556 -12.34 18.24 0.69
C PRO A 556 -13.07 17.73 1.94
N ARG A 557 -12.37 17.65 3.07
CA ARG A 557 -12.93 17.16 4.36
C ARG A 557 -14.11 17.99 4.86
N ASP A 558 -14.21 19.25 4.46
CA ASP A 558 -15.32 20.15 4.83
C ASP A 558 -16.32 20.36 3.66
N SER A 559 -16.33 19.45 2.68
CA SER A 559 -17.28 19.51 1.56
C SER A 559 -18.63 18.90 1.92
N GLY A 560 -19.68 19.25 1.16
CA GLY A 560 -20.98 18.59 1.29
C GLY A 560 -20.95 17.08 1.07
N PHE A 561 -19.94 16.57 0.34
CA PHE A 561 -19.74 15.13 0.21
C PHE A 561 -19.25 14.48 1.50
N SER A 562 -18.38 15.18 2.24
CA SER A 562 -17.96 14.74 3.57
C SER A 562 -19.15 14.67 4.54
N ASP A 563 -19.98 15.71 4.60
CA ASP A 563 -21.21 15.69 5.42
C ASP A 563 -22.17 14.55 4.99
N LEU A 564 -22.31 14.27 3.69
CA LEU A 564 -23.12 13.15 3.20
C LEU A 564 -22.57 11.78 3.63
N VAL A 565 -21.26 11.57 3.48
CA VAL A 565 -20.56 10.36 3.94
C VAL A 565 -20.77 10.18 5.44
N GLU A 566 -20.69 11.27 6.21
CA GLU A 566 -20.91 11.28 7.65
C GLU A 566 -22.34 10.95 8.04
N VAL A 567 -23.35 11.55 7.40
CA VAL A 567 -24.77 11.22 7.59
C VAL A 567 -24.99 9.72 7.35
N VAL A 568 -24.47 9.18 6.25
CA VAL A 568 -24.66 7.76 5.95
C VAL A 568 -23.97 6.85 6.97
N CYS A 569 -22.69 7.12 7.27
CA CYS A 569 -21.88 6.27 8.14
C CYS A 569 -22.40 6.31 9.59
N SER A 570 -22.72 7.49 10.10
CA SER A 570 -23.26 7.65 11.46
C SER A 570 -24.68 7.07 11.62
N GLY A 571 -25.53 7.14 10.58
CA GLY A 571 -26.83 6.48 10.59
C GLY A 571 -26.72 4.94 10.61
N ALA A 572 -25.75 4.41 9.86
CA ALA A 572 -25.43 2.98 9.89
C ALA A 572 -24.94 2.52 11.27
N TRP A 573 -24.03 3.27 11.88
CA TRP A 573 -23.54 2.99 13.23
C TRP A 573 -24.63 3.16 14.29
N GLY A 574 -25.48 4.19 14.19
CA GLY A 574 -26.60 4.42 15.11
C GLY A 574 -27.53 3.22 15.16
N ALA A 575 -28.00 2.75 14.00
CA ALA A 575 -28.89 1.59 13.91
C ALA A 575 -28.21 0.29 14.38
N ALA A 576 -26.95 0.04 13.99
CA ALA A 576 -26.22 -1.15 14.42
C ALA A 576 -25.93 -1.16 15.93
N ASN A 577 -25.50 -0.03 16.50
CA ASN A 577 -25.21 0.12 17.92
C ASN A 577 -26.48 -0.02 18.75
N GLU A 578 -27.57 0.63 18.33
CA GLU A 578 -28.85 0.53 19.01
C GLU A 578 -29.40 -0.91 18.98
N ARG A 579 -29.27 -1.60 17.85
CA ARG A 579 -29.67 -3.01 17.75
C ARG A 579 -28.82 -3.91 18.65
N THR A 580 -27.54 -3.61 18.82
CA THR A 580 -26.58 -4.43 19.56
C THR A 580 -26.66 -4.18 21.08
N PHE A 581 -26.76 -2.91 21.49
CA PHE A 581 -26.59 -2.47 22.87
C PHE A 581 -27.83 -1.81 23.48
N GLY A 582 -28.86 -1.54 22.67
CA GLY A 582 -30.06 -0.81 23.06
C GLY A 582 -29.95 0.71 22.80
N SER A 583 -31.11 1.37 22.77
CA SER A 583 -31.25 2.79 22.43
C SER A 583 -30.65 3.76 23.45
N GLY A 584 -30.45 3.32 24.69
CA GLY A 584 -29.79 4.09 25.75
C GLY A 584 -28.27 3.98 25.77
N ALA A 585 -27.65 3.22 24.86
CA ALA A 585 -26.21 3.02 24.83
C ALA A 585 -25.47 4.30 24.37
N HIS A 586 -24.35 4.61 25.02
CA HIS A 586 -23.51 5.76 24.68
C HIS A 586 -23.11 5.76 23.19
N ASP A 587 -22.60 4.64 22.69
CA ASP A 587 -22.21 4.47 21.29
C ASP A 587 -23.36 4.72 20.29
N ALA A 588 -24.60 4.38 20.66
CA ALA A 588 -25.76 4.64 19.82
C ALA A 588 -26.12 6.14 19.85
N ALA A 589 -26.12 6.75 21.03
CA ALA A 589 -26.40 8.16 21.21
C ALA A 589 -25.38 9.05 20.48
N GLU A 590 -24.08 8.74 20.58
CA GLU A 590 -23.01 9.48 19.90
C GLU A 590 -23.14 9.39 18.37
N ALA A 591 -23.43 8.20 17.84
CA ALA A 591 -23.64 8.00 16.41
C ALA A 591 -24.87 8.78 15.92
N TRP A 592 -25.99 8.72 16.64
CA TRP A 592 -27.17 9.50 16.27
C TRP A 592 -26.95 11.01 16.42
N GLU A 593 -26.22 11.49 17.42
CA GLU A 593 -25.89 12.92 17.52
C GLU A 593 -25.08 13.40 16.31
N ARG A 594 -24.07 12.62 15.90
CA ARG A 594 -23.27 12.88 14.69
C ARG A 594 -24.14 12.88 13.44
N PHE A 595 -25.06 11.95 13.31
CA PHE A 595 -26.04 11.87 12.22
C PHE A 595 -26.84 13.17 12.07
N HIS A 596 -27.47 13.63 13.15
CA HIS A 596 -28.28 14.85 13.12
C HIS A 596 -27.43 16.10 12.83
N ARG A 597 -26.24 16.19 13.43
CA ARG A 597 -25.33 17.32 13.22
C ARG A 597 -24.91 17.47 11.75
N HIS A 598 -24.54 16.38 11.10
CA HIS A 598 -24.14 16.42 9.68
C HIS A 598 -25.37 16.54 8.75
N ALA A 599 -26.53 16.03 9.14
CA ALA A 599 -27.77 16.24 8.40
C ALA A 599 -28.17 17.73 8.35
N GLU A 600 -28.02 18.46 9.47
CA GLU A 600 -28.24 19.91 9.52
C GLU A 600 -27.27 20.69 8.62
N ARG A 601 -25.98 20.31 8.63
CA ARG A 601 -24.97 20.90 7.74
C ARG A 601 -25.30 20.65 6.26
N LEU A 602 -25.67 19.41 5.92
CA LEU A 602 -26.08 19.05 4.57
C LEU A 602 -27.31 19.86 4.12
N ALA A 603 -28.29 20.07 5.01
CA ALA A 603 -29.46 20.91 4.74
C ALA A 603 -29.12 22.39 4.49
N ALA A 604 -28.06 22.89 5.14
CA ALA A 604 -27.61 24.28 4.99
C ALA A 604 -26.92 24.57 3.64
N LEU A 605 -26.47 23.53 2.90
CA LEU A 605 -25.72 23.68 1.65
C LEU A 605 -26.58 24.07 0.43
N GLY A 606 -27.90 24.19 0.58
CA GLY A 606 -28.79 24.81 -0.44
C GLY A 606 -28.95 24.02 -1.76
N ALA A 607 -28.48 22.78 -1.84
CA ALA A 607 -28.50 21.97 -3.06
C ALA A 607 -29.89 21.37 -3.41
N ALA A 608 -30.81 21.30 -2.44
CA ALA A 608 -32.19 20.82 -2.57
C ALA A 608 -33.13 21.59 -1.62
N SER A 609 -34.45 21.51 -1.84
CA SER A 609 -35.41 22.13 -0.90
C SER A 609 -35.31 21.47 0.48
N ARG A 610 -35.61 22.22 1.55
CA ARG A 610 -35.56 21.71 2.93
C ARG A 610 -36.42 20.45 3.13
N ALA A 611 -37.54 20.34 2.40
CA ALA A 611 -38.39 19.14 2.40
C ALA A 611 -37.69 17.94 1.75
N GLN A 612 -37.04 18.13 0.60
CA GLN A 612 -36.28 17.06 -0.07
C GLN A 612 -35.11 16.57 0.76
N VAL A 613 -34.39 17.46 1.45
CA VAL A 613 -33.33 17.03 2.37
C VAL A 613 -33.93 16.24 3.53
N GLN A 614 -35.06 16.65 4.08
CA GLN A 614 -35.72 15.91 5.15
C GLN A 614 -36.12 14.49 4.72
N ASP A 615 -36.71 14.33 3.53
CA ASP A 615 -37.03 13.01 2.98
C ASP A 615 -35.78 12.18 2.68
N LEU A 616 -34.68 12.79 2.21
CA LEU A 616 -33.40 12.11 2.03
C LEU A 616 -32.86 11.55 3.36
N ILE A 617 -32.90 12.35 4.42
CA ILE A 617 -32.43 11.93 5.76
C ILE A 617 -33.30 10.76 6.28
N TRP A 618 -34.62 10.83 6.10
CA TRP A 618 -35.50 9.72 6.47
C TRP A 618 -35.29 8.48 5.61
N MET A 619 -35.00 8.65 4.31
CA MET A 619 -34.62 7.54 3.45
C MET A 619 -33.37 6.84 3.98
N VAL A 620 -32.28 7.59 4.27
CA VAL A 620 -31.05 7.02 4.85
C VAL A 620 -31.34 6.29 6.15
N PHE A 621 -32.03 6.94 7.09
CA PHE A 621 -32.39 6.35 8.38
C PHE A 621 -33.12 5.00 8.23
N ASN A 622 -34.17 4.96 7.41
CA ASN A 622 -34.96 3.75 7.22
C ASN A 622 -34.19 2.68 6.42
N THR A 623 -33.34 3.06 5.47
CA THR A 623 -32.44 2.13 4.78
C THR A 623 -31.47 1.48 5.76
N CYS A 624 -30.90 2.24 6.70
CA CYS A 624 -30.00 1.70 7.71
C CYS A 624 -30.70 0.67 8.60
N TRP A 625 -31.90 1.01 9.10
CA TRP A 625 -32.71 0.08 9.88
C TRP A 625 -33.14 -1.16 9.10
N ALA A 626 -33.52 -1.01 7.83
CA ALA A 626 -33.88 -2.12 6.96
C ALA A 626 -32.75 -3.15 6.88
N VAL A 627 -31.52 -2.71 6.60
CA VAL A 627 -30.35 -3.61 6.49
C VAL A 627 -29.97 -4.23 7.84
N VAL A 628 -29.99 -3.44 8.92
CA VAL A 628 -29.70 -3.96 10.27
C VAL A 628 -30.72 -5.03 10.65
N ASN A 629 -32.01 -4.78 10.43
CA ASN A 629 -33.10 -5.70 10.74
C ASN A 629 -33.06 -6.95 9.83
N GLU A 630 -32.75 -6.80 8.54
CA GLU A 630 -32.52 -7.91 7.61
C GLU A 630 -31.45 -8.88 8.17
N ARG A 631 -30.32 -8.35 8.62
CA ARG A 631 -29.22 -9.17 9.13
C ARG A 631 -29.48 -9.79 10.50
N TRP A 632 -30.27 -9.11 11.35
CA TRP A 632 -30.55 -9.57 12.71
C TRP A 632 -31.73 -10.52 12.81
N TYR A 633 -32.83 -10.20 12.12
CA TYR A 633 -34.10 -10.91 12.20
C TYR A 633 -34.50 -11.63 10.91
N GLY A 634 -33.75 -11.42 9.83
CA GLY A 634 -34.07 -11.94 8.51
C GLY A 634 -34.92 -10.97 7.68
N PRO A 635 -34.91 -11.15 6.34
CA PRO A 635 -35.62 -10.28 5.40
C PRO A 635 -37.14 -10.30 5.60
N ASP A 636 -37.69 -11.37 6.19
CA ASP A 636 -39.12 -11.56 6.42
C ASP A 636 -39.59 -11.07 7.80
N SER A 637 -38.77 -10.36 8.56
CA SER A 637 -39.21 -9.74 9.81
C SER A 637 -40.14 -8.54 9.55
N ALA A 638 -41.10 -8.30 10.44
CA ALA A 638 -41.98 -7.14 10.35
C ALA A 638 -41.17 -5.82 10.35
N ASP A 639 -40.19 -5.72 11.24
CA ASP A 639 -39.29 -4.58 11.36
C ASP A 639 -38.48 -4.32 10.08
N CYS A 640 -38.00 -5.38 9.40
CA CYS A 640 -37.30 -5.23 8.12
C CYS A 640 -38.25 -4.75 7.02
N ARG A 641 -39.43 -5.38 6.87
CA ARG A 641 -40.40 -5.00 5.84
C ARG A 641 -40.91 -3.57 6.02
N GLU A 642 -41.19 -3.16 7.25
CA GLU A 642 -41.66 -1.81 7.55
C GLU A 642 -40.58 -0.76 7.25
N ALA A 643 -39.33 -0.99 7.68
CA ALA A 643 -38.22 -0.11 7.36
C ALA A 643 -37.95 -0.04 5.86
N CYS A 644 -37.99 -1.17 5.13
CA CYS A 644 -37.88 -1.19 3.67
C CYS A 644 -38.98 -0.35 3.00
N ALA A 645 -40.24 -0.52 3.42
CA ALA A 645 -41.38 0.21 2.85
C ALA A 645 -41.24 1.72 3.06
N ARG A 646 -40.83 2.15 4.26
CA ARG A 646 -40.59 3.57 4.57
C ARG A 646 -39.41 4.13 3.78
N ALA A 647 -38.32 3.38 3.65
CA ALA A 647 -37.16 3.79 2.84
C ALA A 647 -37.54 4.04 1.37
N GLU A 648 -38.29 3.10 0.77
CA GLU A 648 -38.77 3.25 -0.60
C GLU A 648 -39.78 4.40 -0.76
N GLN A 649 -40.66 4.62 0.21
CA GLN A 649 -41.59 5.75 0.21
C GLN A 649 -40.85 7.10 0.18
N HIS A 650 -39.83 7.27 1.03
CA HIS A 650 -39.04 8.49 1.05
C HIS A 650 -38.19 8.64 -0.22
N LEU A 651 -37.58 7.56 -0.72
CA LEU A 651 -36.85 7.60 -2.00
C LEU A 651 -37.76 7.99 -3.17
N ALA A 652 -38.99 7.47 -3.22
CA ALA A 652 -39.96 7.83 -4.25
C ALA A 652 -40.37 9.31 -4.15
N THR A 653 -40.45 9.86 -2.93
CA THR A 653 -40.75 11.27 -2.68
C THR A 653 -39.60 12.19 -3.11
N VAL A 654 -38.35 11.79 -2.84
CA VAL A 654 -37.16 12.52 -3.30
C VAL A 654 -36.99 12.42 -4.82
N GLY A 655 -37.28 11.25 -5.39
CA GLY A 655 -36.97 10.88 -6.77
C GLY A 655 -35.58 10.25 -6.90
N ARG A 656 -35.49 9.05 -7.50
CA ARG A 656 -34.24 8.25 -7.56
C ARG A 656 -33.10 8.97 -8.26
N ASP A 657 -33.41 9.69 -9.34
CA ASP A 657 -32.44 10.40 -10.17
C ASP A 657 -32.19 11.84 -9.69
N THR A 658 -32.83 12.26 -8.59
CA THR A 658 -32.65 13.60 -8.03
C THR A 658 -31.21 13.76 -7.54
N VAL A 659 -30.51 14.75 -8.11
CA VAL A 659 -29.14 15.10 -7.72
C VAL A 659 -29.15 15.78 -6.36
N ILE A 660 -28.50 15.14 -5.38
CA ILE A 660 -28.36 15.60 -4.00
C ILE A 660 -27.16 16.52 -3.86
N LEU A 661 -26.04 16.16 -4.47
CA LEU A 661 -24.82 16.97 -4.48
C LEU A 661 -24.36 17.18 -5.92
N ARG A 662 -24.10 18.43 -6.29
CA ARG A 662 -23.52 18.79 -7.59
C ARG A 662 -21.99 18.87 -7.47
N PRO A 663 -21.24 18.68 -8.58
CA PRO A 663 -19.82 19.01 -8.62
C PRO A 663 -19.61 20.45 -8.13
N CYS A 664 -18.59 20.67 -7.29
CA CYS A 664 -18.16 22.04 -7.00
C CYS A 664 -17.67 22.68 -8.32
N ALA A 665 -18.14 23.90 -8.61
CA ALA A 665 -17.69 24.69 -9.76
C ALA A 665 -16.27 25.20 -9.57
#